data_AF-A0AAW7P797-F1
#
_entry.id   AF-A0AAW7P797-F1
#
_cell.length_a   1.000
_cell.length_b   1.000
_cell.length_c   1.000
_cell.angle_alpha   90.00
_cell.angle_beta   90.00
_cell.angle_gamma   90.00
#
_symmetry.space_group_name_H-M   'P 1'
#
loop_
_entity.id
_entity.type
_entity.pdbx_description
1 polymer ?
#
loop_
_entity_poly.entity_id
_entity_poly.type
_entity_poly.pdbx_seq_one_letter_code
_entity_poly.pdbx_strand_id
1 'polypeptide(L)'
;MLQELAFTGQWRHYQKRVLDKSDAFMADGHLHLVAAPGSGKTTLGIEFIRRFGQPTLILAPTVTIRQQWVDRIIQAFLSDESQAEQLISQDLKHPKLITVATYQALHSAMNQVVGQSQAEDTDDQAEIETFDFKGFDIFTTFKAISLGTLCLDECHHLRNEWWKSLEAFRQAFPDLKMISLTATPPYEGDPALWDRYIRMCGEIDEEITVPELVKEDTLCPHQDYVYFAFPTKEEQEQLDAFSQQKNALLQQLTSDPLFCQYLQTCQALSGQISDDELLNEPKYLSATLIFLRSKGIDFPKRFQDLLGAKKLPAFTLDWLEILLQGLLFQVPHWYNLPEEYEKQLLHELKAASLIDRKQVKLVRNKKQDLLLNQSLGKLNAVREIFKAEYQALGSQLRQLVLTDYIRQDFEVHLGDKDAQFTQLGVLSYFESIRRESLEQATPPAIAVLTGSIVIIPTVAKPRLEELLGGNRLTYQSVGQLSPDDFLKVRLVGSQHDLVTAVTQLFQEGLIQVVIGTKSLLGEGWDAPCVNSLILASFVGSFMLSNQMRGRAIRVWPEDPDKTSNIWHLVSINLSLKKWYEKSDLEKEEIEAITDQLKEYSPDLELLERRMKQFLGLHYKGPFIESGIERLAFDNIRYTKKQLQKLNEETLERSTHRQELRDGWKSALPILENMEIANEVQVDKHFLPLALFFDARKLARWLTAAALTDSVANLFYYSHRGGGNKASLILLFVLAVLALLAWLRYYLYKSPYKRLEVFGQAIHQALLLSGQIQTQETRIQVVRDRKDAINTLIYLKGGTMREKELFSQTMIEFFAPIENQRYILKAQEKVSDQTEYFAVPSLFDKRKEDAQAFVEQIRKSLGKYDLVYTRSAEGRAILLDARIKALANKQERTFTKKQVMSNLK
;
A
#
# COMPACT_ATOMS: atom_id res chain seq x y z
N MET A 1 -29.38 27.73 -17.94
CA MET A 1 -28.89 27.59 -16.56
C MET A 1 -27.71 26.63 -16.43
N LEU A 2 -27.82 25.28 -16.42
CA LEU A 2 -26.59 24.46 -16.36
C LEU A 2 -25.67 24.65 -17.58
N GLN A 3 -26.23 24.91 -18.77
CA GLN A 3 -25.47 25.25 -19.98
C GLN A 3 -24.72 26.59 -19.92
N GLU A 4 -24.99 27.44 -18.91
CA GLU A 4 -24.27 28.70 -18.69
C GLU A 4 -22.93 28.47 -17.96
N LEU A 5 -22.72 27.28 -17.39
CA LEU A 5 -21.42 26.90 -16.82
C LEU A 5 -20.41 26.70 -17.96
N ALA A 6 -19.49 27.64 -18.12
CA ALA A 6 -18.43 27.56 -19.11
C ALA A 6 -17.10 27.65 -18.39
N PHE A 7 -16.25 26.64 -18.56
CA PHE A 7 -14.91 26.71 -18.02
C PHE A 7 -14.17 27.90 -18.65
N THR A 8 -13.73 28.84 -17.81
CA THR A 8 -13.09 30.09 -18.26
C THR A 8 -11.59 29.91 -18.56
N GLY A 9 -11.01 28.77 -18.16
CA GLY A 9 -9.61 28.43 -18.38
C GLY A 9 -9.35 27.62 -19.65
N GLN A 10 -8.09 27.19 -19.81
CA GLN A 10 -7.69 26.27 -20.88
C GLN A 10 -7.60 24.83 -20.35
N TRP A 11 -8.20 23.90 -21.09
CA TRP A 11 -8.09 22.48 -20.79
C TRP A 11 -6.69 21.97 -21.07
N ARG A 12 -6.12 21.24 -20.11
CA ARG A 12 -4.84 20.54 -20.30
C ARG A 12 -4.99 19.38 -21.26
N HIS A 13 -3.90 18.93 -21.88
CA HIS A 13 -3.96 17.91 -22.93
C HIS A 13 -4.62 16.59 -22.45
N TYR A 14 -4.25 16.09 -21.27
CA TYR A 14 -4.88 14.90 -20.68
C TYR A 14 -6.36 15.13 -20.35
N GLN A 15 -6.75 16.31 -19.84
CA GLN A 15 -8.15 16.64 -19.56
C GLN A 15 -8.96 16.63 -20.84
N LYS A 16 -8.41 17.23 -21.92
CA LYS A 16 -9.03 17.23 -23.24
C LYS A 16 -9.20 15.80 -23.78
N ARG A 17 -8.20 14.93 -23.63
CA ARG A 17 -8.32 13.50 -23.99
C ARG A 17 -9.51 12.83 -23.30
N VAL A 18 -9.68 13.06 -21.98
CA VAL A 18 -10.82 12.49 -21.24
C VAL A 18 -12.14 13.06 -21.75
N LEU A 19 -12.20 14.37 -21.96
CA LEU A 19 -13.39 15.07 -22.44
C LEU A 19 -13.76 14.71 -23.88
N ASP A 20 -12.80 14.45 -24.76
CA ASP A 20 -13.05 14.05 -26.15
C ASP A 20 -13.67 12.63 -26.23
N LYS A 21 -13.46 11.81 -25.20
CA LYS A 21 -14.05 10.47 -25.06
C LYS A 21 -15.34 10.44 -24.23
N SER A 22 -15.81 11.58 -23.72
CA SER A 22 -16.90 11.62 -22.74
C SER A 22 -18.18 10.94 -23.21
N ASP A 23 -18.49 11.03 -24.50
CA ASP A 23 -19.73 10.47 -25.05
C ASP A 23 -19.75 8.94 -24.96
N ALA A 24 -18.58 8.30 -25.05
CA ALA A 24 -18.46 6.86 -24.86
C ALA A 24 -18.61 6.47 -23.39
N PHE A 25 -17.98 7.22 -22.47
CA PHE A 25 -18.06 6.97 -21.04
C PHE A 25 -19.49 7.19 -20.52
N MET A 26 -20.14 8.27 -20.94
CA MET A 26 -21.48 8.64 -20.45
C MET A 26 -22.62 7.81 -21.06
N ALA A 27 -22.34 6.87 -21.97
CA ALA A 27 -23.35 6.14 -22.75
C ALA A 27 -24.22 5.21 -21.89
N ASP A 28 -23.64 4.62 -20.83
CA ASP A 28 -24.35 3.74 -19.90
C ASP A 28 -24.90 4.48 -18.65
N GLY A 29 -24.71 5.79 -18.58
CA GLY A 29 -25.12 6.63 -17.46
C GLY A 29 -24.16 6.59 -16.26
N HIS A 30 -23.02 5.91 -16.36
CA HIS A 30 -21.97 5.86 -15.35
C HIS A 30 -20.72 6.55 -15.86
N LEU A 31 -20.10 7.38 -15.03
CA LEU A 31 -18.78 7.92 -15.30
C LEU A 31 -17.92 7.77 -14.05
N HIS A 32 -16.80 7.08 -14.18
CA HIS A 32 -15.89 6.82 -13.07
C HIS A 32 -14.46 7.19 -13.47
N LEU A 33 -14.00 8.32 -12.92
CA LEU A 33 -12.68 8.86 -13.17
C LEU A 33 -11.78 8.63 -11.96
N VAL A 34 -10.67 7.94 -12.19
CA VAL A 34 -9.58 7.85 -11.22
C VAL A 34 -8.52 8.88 -11.58
N ALA A 35 -8.19 9.80 -10.69
CA ALA A 35 -7.18 10.79 -11.02
C ALA A 35 -6.38 11.22 -9.80
N ALA A 36 -5.05 11.22 -9.97
CA ALA A 36 -4.13 11.62 -8.93
C ALA A 36 -4.42 13.03 -8.39
N PRO A 37 -4.03 13.35 -7.15
CA PRO A 37 -4.16 14.70 -6.60
C PRO A 37 -3.54 15.76 -7.52
N GLY A 38 -4.20 16.91 -7.69
CA GLY A 38 -3.73 17.99 -8.57
C GLY A 38 -4.11 17.88 -10.06
N SER A 39 -4.68 16.76 -10.49
CA SER A 39 -5.20 16.54 -11.87
C SER A 39 -6.37 17.46 -12.29
N GLY A 40 -7.00 18.14 -11.34
CA GLY A 40 -8.22 18.92 -11.59
C GLY A 40 -9.49 18.07 -11.66
N LYS A 41 -9.60 17.03 -10.83
CA LYS A 41 -10.81 16.19 -10.66
C LYS A 41 -12.09 17.00 -10.56
N THR A 42 -12.11 17.99 -9.67
CA THR A 42 -13.25 18.89 -9.46
C THR A 42 -13.64 19.60 -10.76
N THR A 43 -12.68 20.14 -11.50
CA THR A 43 -12.92 20.84 -12.77
C THR A 43 -13.51 19.89 -13.84
N LEU A 44 -12.97 18.67 -13.97
CA LEU A 44 -13.54 17.65 -14.86
C LEU A 44 -14.95 17.24 -14.42
N GLY A 45 -15.17 17.06 -13.11
CA GLY A 45 -16.46 16.73 -12.54
C GLY A 45 -17.54 17.77 -12.86
N ILE A 46 -17.25 19.07 -12.68
CA ILE A 46 -18.17 20.16 -13.01
C ILE A 46 -18.52 20.16 -14.51
N GLU A 47 -17.53 19.89 -15.37
CA GLU A 47 -17.75 19.77 -16.82
C GLU A 47 -18.65 18.56 -17.17
N PHE A 48 -18.49 17.41 -16.52
CA PHE A 48 -19.39 16.27 -16.72
C PHE A 48 -20.81 16.53 -16.20
N ILE A 49 -20.93 17.23 -15.07
CA ILE A 49 -22.23 17.70 -14.55
C ILE A 49 -22.92 18.58 -15.60
N ARG A 50 -22.19 19.50 -16.22
CA ARG A 50 -22.73 20.31 -17.33
C ARG A 50 -23.19 19.45 -18.50
N ARG A 51 -22.37 18.47 -18.93
CA ARG A 51 -22.68 17.60 -20.08
C ARG A 51 -23.89 16.71 -19.84
N PHE A 52 -24.08 16.18 -18.63
CA PHE A 52 -25.32 15.48 -18.28
C PHE A 52 -26.53 16.42 -18.26
N GLY A 53 -26.34 17.67 -17.85
CA GLY A 53 -27.35 18.73 -17.96
C GLY A 53 -28.58 18.54 -17.06
N GLN A 54 -28.45 17.74 -15.99
CA GLN A 54 -29.54 17.43 -15.06
C GLN A 54 -29.27 17.99 -13.65
N PRO A 55 -30.31 18.25 -12.84
CA PRO A 55 -30.15 18.63 -11.44
C PRO A 55 -29.27 17.62 -10.72
N THR A 56 -28.28 18.13 -9.99
CA THR A 56 -27.16 17.34 -9.47
C THR A 56 -26.99 17.49 -7.96
N LEU A 57 -26.77 16.37 -7.29
CA LEU A 57 -26.29 16.31 -5.91
C LEU A 57 -24.82 15.88 -5.90
N ILE A 58 -23.95 16.71 -5.32
CA ILE A 58 -22.53 16.44 -5.12
C ILE A 58 -22.30 16.08 -3.65
N LEU A 59 -21.65 14.94 -3.40
CA LEU A 59 -21.32 14.48 -2.06
C LEU A 59 -19.81 14.49 -1.83
N ALA A 60 -19.39 15.25 -0.82
CA ALA A 60 -18.00 15.38 -0.38
C ALA A 60 -17.77 14.70 0.99
N PRO A 61 -16.53 14.29 1.30
CA PRO A 61 -16.21 13.68 2.60
C PRO A 61 -16.19 14.68 3.76
N THR A 62 -15.83 15.94 3.53
CA THR A 62 -15.68 16.97 4.58
C THR A 62 -16.28 18.31 4.16
N VAL A 63 -16.55 19.19 5.13
CA VAL A 63 -17.04 20.56 4.90
C VAL A 63 -16.04 21.35 4.05
N THR A 64 -14.74 21.21 4.31
CA THR A 64 -13.71 21.91 3.55
C THR A 64 -13.72 21.53 2.07
N ILE A 65 -13.88 20.24 1.74
CA ILE A 65 -13.99 19.80 0.34
C ILE A 65 -15.30 20.28 -0.27
N ARG A 66 -16.42 20.25 0.47
CA ARG A 66 -17.69 20.85 0.02
C ARG A 66 -17.51 22.32 -0.39
N GLN A 67 -16.81 23.11 0.44
CA GLN A 67 -16.56 24.52 0.14
C GLN A 67 -15.66 24.68 -1.10
N GLN A 68 -14.64 23.85 -1.27
CA GLN A 68 -13.78 23.85 -2.47
C GLN A 68 -14.57 23.61 -3.77
N TRP A 69 -15.59 22.75 -3.74
CA TRP A 69 -16.47 22.56 -4.90
C TRP A 69 -17.24 23.83 -5.23
N VAL A 70 -17.82 24.49 -4.22
CA VAL A 70 -18.57 25.73 -4.38
C VAL A 70 -17.67 26.83 -4.93
N ASP A 71 -16.51 27.07 -4.30
CA ASP A 71 -15.56 28.09 -4.71
C ASP A 71 -15.06 27.85 -6.14
N ARG A 72 -14.81 26.59 -6.51
CA ARG A 72 -14.37 26.23 -7.87
C ARG A 72 -15.44 26.52 -8.92
N ILE A 73 -16.71 26.22 -8.64
CA ILE A 73 -17.81 26.53 -9.56
C ILE A 73 -17.90 28.05 -9.76
N ILE A 74 -17.86 28.82 -8.66
CA ILE A 74 -17.97 30.28 -8.68
C ILE A 74 -16.81 30.89 -9.48
N GLN A 75 -15.58 30.53 -9.15
CA GLN A 75 -14.39 31.17 -9.71
C GLN A 75 -14.07 30.74 -11.14
N ALA A 76 -14.37 29.50 -11.53
CA ALA A 76 -13.88 28.93 -12.79
C ALA A 76 -14.97 28.62 -13.83
N PHE A 77 -16.25 28.61 -13.45
CA PHE A 77 -17.34 28.23 -14.35
C PHE A 77 -18.47 29.26 -14.46
N LEU A 78 -18.57 30.22 -13.53
CA LEU A 78 -19.54 31.30 -13.60
C LEU A 78 -18.91 32.58 -14.14
N SER A 79 -19.64 33.27 -15.01
CA SER A 79 -19.25 34.59 -15.53
C SER A 79 -19.64 35.73 -14.58
N ASP A 80 -20.66 35.50 -13.76
CA ASP A 80 -21.22 36.45 -12.79
C ASP A 80 -21.49 35.71 -11.47
N GLU A 81 -20.80 36.11 -10.40
CA GLU A 81 -20.90 35.51 -9.08
C GLU A 81 -22.31 35.61 -8.49
N SER A 82 -23.11 36.61 -8.90
CA SER A 82 -24.48 36.78 -8.42
C SER A 82 -25.42 35.65 -8.83
N GLN A 83 -25.07 34.90 -9.89
CA GLN A 83 -25.81 33.71 -10.32
C GLN A 83 -25.59 32.51 -9.40
N ALA A 84 -24.50 32.49 -8.62
CA ALA A 84 -24.17 31.38 -7.73
C ALA A 84 -25.27 31.13 -6.69
N GLU A 85 -25.85 32.20 -6.14
CA GLU A 85 -26.95 32.11 -5.19
C GLU A 85 -28.23 31.54 -5.80
N GLN A 86 -28.40 31.54 -7.11
CA GLN A 86 -29.58 30.94 -7.76
C GLN A 86 -29.33 29.48 -8.18
N LEU A 87 -28.08 29.14 -8.49
CA LEU A 87 -27.71 27.85 -9.04
C LEU A 87 -27.27 26.83 -7.97
N ILE A 88 -26.60 27.31 -6.91
CA ILE A 88 -25.89 26.45 -5.94
C ILE A 88 -26.58 26.51 -4.57
N SER A 89 -26.77 25.33 -3.97
CA SER A 89 -27.19 25.18 -2.58
C SER A 89 -26.19 24.33 -1.80
N GLN A 90 -25.97 24.67 -0.54
CA GLN A 90 -25.26 23.83 0.43
C GLN A 90 -26.21 23.19 1.46
N ASP A 91 -27.52 23.45 1.34
CA ASP A 91 -28.55 22.96 2.26
C ASP A 91 -29.43 21.90 1.57
N LEU A 92 -29.46 20.70 2.14
CA LEU A 92 -30.28 19.59 1.66
C LEU A 92 -31.78 19.88 1.75
N LYS A 93 -32.23 20.75 2.66
CA LYS A 93 -33.66 21.14 2.80
C LYS A 93 -34.13 22.05 1.69
N HIS A 94 -33.21 22.83 1.11
CA HIS A 94 -33.49 23.80 0.07
C HIS A 94 -32.58 23.54 -1.15
N PRO A 95 -32.75 22.40 -1.84
CA PRO A 95 -31.87 22.05 -2.94
C PRO A 95 -32.13 22.95 -4.15
N LYS A 96 -31.06 23.16 -4.93
CA LYS A 96 -31.08 23.91 -6.20
C LYS A 96 -30.54 23.01 -7.32
N LEU A 97 -30.31 23.59 -8.51
CA LEU A 97 -29.78 22.87 -9.67
C LEU A 97 -28.49 22.11 -9.37
N ILE A 98 -27.59 22.72 -8.59
CA ILE A 98 -26.43 22.04 -8.01
C ILE A 98 -26.55 22.14 -6.50
N THR A 99 -26.61 20.99 -5.84
CA THR A 99 -26.61 20.93 -4.38
C THR A 99 -25.35 20.20 -3.93
N VAL A 100 -24.53 20.83 -3.08
CA VAL A 100 -23.27 20.25 -2.58
C VAL A 100 -23.43 19.97 -1.08
N ALA A 101 -23.24 18.72 -0.67
CA ALA A 101 -23.42 18.28 0.71
C ALA A 101 -22.32 17.30 1.14
N THR A 102 -22.24 17.00 2.43
CA THR A 102 -21.34 15.96 2.94
C THR A 102 -22.02 14.59 2.97
N TYR A 103 -21.26 13.49 2.89
CA TYR A 103 -21.82 12.14 3.08
C TYR A 103 -22.52 11.99 4.44
N GLN A 104 -21.98 12.64 5.47
CA GLN A 104 -22.56 12.69 6.80
C GLN A 104 -23.90 13.44 6.79
N ALA A 105 -24.00 14.60 6.13
CA ALA A 105 -25.26 15.32 6.01
C ALA A 105 -26.35 14.48 5.33
N LEU A 106 -26.00 13.75 4.26
CA LEU A 106 -26.94 12.83 3.61
C LEU A 106 -27.40 11.72 4.56
N HIS A 107 -26.47 11.07 5.25
CA HIS A 107 -26.78 10.00 6.20
C HIS A 107 -27.69 10.49 7.34
N SER A 108 -27.36 11.65 7.92
CA SER A 108 -28.17 12.31 8.96
C SER A 108 -29.58 12.65 8.46
N ALA A 109 -29.70 13.15 7.23
CA ALA A 109 -30.99 13.48 6.62
C ALA A 109 -31.85 12.23 6.38
N MET A 110 -31.26 11.14 5.91
CA MET A 110 -31.97 9.87 5.71
C MET A 110 -32.47 9.24 7.02
N ASN A 111 -31.72 9.43 8.10
CA ASN A 111 -32.07 8.91 9.41
C ASN A 111 -32.87 9.91 10.28
N GLN A 112 -33.23 11.08 9.74
CA GLN A 112 -33.95 12.16 10.44
C GLN A 112 -33.32 12.55 11.79
N VAL A 113 -31.98 12.56 11.83
CA VAL A 113 -31.22 12.84 13.05
C VAL A 113 -31.37 14.31 13.45
N VAL A 114 -31.54 14.55 14.75
CA VAL A 114 -31.55 15.88 15.37
C VAL A 114 -30.42 15.93 16.39
N GLY A 115 -29.51 16.89 16.23
CA GLY A 115 -28.42 17.10 17.17
C GLY A 115 -27.10 17.48 16.51
N GLN A 116 -26.05 17.45 17.33
CA GLN A 116 -24.68 17.70 16.93
C GLN A 116 -24.00 16.36 16.66
N SER A 117 -23.44 16.19 15.46
CA SER A 117 -22.65 15.00 15.14
C SER A 117 -21.19 15.41 14.99
N GLN A 118 -20.31 14.74 15.74
CA GLN A 118 -18.87 14.93 15.63
C GLN A 118 -18.35 14.16 14.41
N ALA A 119 -17.68 14.84 13.50
CA ALA A 119 -16.71 14.18 12.63
C ALA A 119 -15.43 13.94 13.46
N GLU A 120 -15.18 12.72 13.93
CA GLU A 120 -13.94 12.33 14.66
C GLU A 120 -12.75 12.12 13.68
N ASP A 121 -11.46 12.31 14.02
CA ASP A 121 -10.74 11.74 15.19
C ASP A 121 -9.31 12.35 15.37
N THR A 122 -9.18 13.64 15.70
CA THR A 122 -7.90 14.30 16.12
C THR A 122 -8.20 15.43 17.12
N ASP A 123 -7.25 15.80 18.00
CA ASP A 123 -7.37 16.86 19.04
C ASP A 123 -7.71 18.28 18.51
N ASP A 124 -7.83 18.46 17.19
CA ASP A 124 -8.41 19.67 16.64
C ASP A 124 -9.93 19.59 16.72
N GLN A 125 -10.56 20.67 17.18
CA GLN A 125 -12.00 20.81 17.34
C GLN A 125 -12.76 20.00 16.29
N ALA A 126 -13.46 18.94 16.71
CA ALA A 126 -14.38 18.22 15.83
C ALA A 126 -15.26 19.27 15.16
N GLU A 127 -15.32 19.28 13.83
CA GLU A 127 -16.31 20.07 13.13
C GLU A 127 -17.67 19.51 13.53
N ILE A 128 -18.31 20.19 14.49
CA ILE A 128 -19.63 19.84 14.96
C ILE A 128 -20.61 20.36 13.93
N GLU A 129 -21.06 19.46 13.05
CA GLU A 129 -22.21 19.77 12.19
C GLU A 129 -23.49 19.63 13.02
N THR A 130 -24.22 20.75 13.15
CA THR A 130 -25.56 20.78 13.74
C THR A 130 -26.59 20.43 12.69
N PHE A 131 -27.31 19.33 12.91
CA PHE A 131 -28.38 18.86 12.03
C PHE A 131 -29.74 18.96 12.71
N ASP A 132 -30.74 19.37 11.92
CA ASP A 132 -32.15 19.29 12.31
C ASP A 132 -32.94 18.73 11.14
N PHE A 133 -32.98 17.41 10.98
CA PHE A 133 -33.74 16.77 9.88
C PHE A 133 -35.07 16.16 10.36
N LYS A 134 -35.60 16.61 11.49
CA LYS A 134 -36.86 16.07 12.02
C LYS A 134 -38.02 16.33 11.06
N GLY A 135 -38.68 15.27 10.61
CA GLY A 135 -39.80 15.38 9.67
C GLY A 135 -39.39 15.87 8.28
N PHE A 136 -38.09 15.95 7.99
CA PHE A 136 -37.58 16.21 6.65
C PHE A 136 -37.54 14.90 5.86
N ASP A 137 -38.25 14.85 4.73
CA ASP A 137 -38.18 13.74 3.80
C ASP A 137 -37.32 14.13 2.59
N ILE A 138 -36.09 13.61 2.60
CA ILE A 138 -35.13 13.85 1.53
C ILE A 138 -35.60 13.30 0.19
N PHE A 139 -36.35 12.19 0.18
CA PHE A 139 -36.77 11.55 -1.07
C PHE A 139 -37.81 12.40 -1.79
N THR A 140 -38.82 12.91 -1.09
CA THR A 140 -39.83 13.79 -1.69
C THR A 140 -39.21 15.10 -2.17
N THR A 141 -38.29 15.66 -1.39
CA THR A 141 -37.59 16.91 -1.74
C THR A 141 -36.77 16.76 -3.03
N PHE A 142 -35.95 15.71 -3.17
CA PHE A 142 -35.16 15.48 -4.38
C PHE A 142 -35.97 14.96 -5.57
N LYS A 143 -37.12 14.32 -5.34
CA LYS A 143 -38.09 14.01 -6.40
C LYS A 143 -38.73 15.28 -6.97
N ALA A 144 -39.04 16.27 -6.14
CA ALA A 144 -39.65 17.53 -6.57
C ALA A 144 -38.75 18.31 -7.55
N ILE A 145 -37.43 18.24 -7.37
CA ILE A 145 -36.46 18.89 -8.29
C ILE A 145 -36.03 17.99 -9.45
N SER A 146 -36.59 16.78 -9.59
CA SER A 146 -36.22 15.81 -10.63
C SER A 146 -34.71 15.55 -10.68
N LEU A 147 -34.12 15.17 -9.55
CA LEU A 147 -32.70 14.82 -9.46
C LEU A 147 -32.32 13.79 -10.52
N GLY A 148 -31.35 14.12 -11.36
CA GLY A 148 -30.91 13.26 -12.47
C GLY A 148 -29.46 12.81 -12.38
N THR A 149 -28.61 13.53 -11.64
CA THR A 149 -27.19 13.17 -11.49
C THR A 149 -26.77 13.11 -10.02
N LEU A 150 -25.99 12.09 -9.67
CA LEU A 150 -25.32 11.97 -8.38
C LEU A 150 -23.81 11.93 -8.58
N CYS A 151 -23.11 12.92 -8.01
CA CYS A 151 -21.65 13.01 -8.05
C CYS A 151 -21.06 12.62 -6.69
N LEU A 152 -20.22 11.59 -6.68
CA LEU A 152 -19.51 11.08 -5.50
C LEU A 152 -18.05 11.51 -5.59
N ASP A 153 -17.62 12.39 -4.70
CA ASP A 153 -16.21 12.76 -4.58
C ASP A 153 -15.52 11.91 -3.51
N GLU A 154 -14.28 11.49 -3.78
CA GLU A 154 -13.47 10.60 -2.97
C GLU A 154 -14.24 9.38 -2.42
N CYS A 155 -14.98 8.70 -3.31
CA CYS A 155 -15.89 7.60 -3.00
C CYS A 155 -15.24 6.36 -2.32
N HIS A 156 -13.91 6.28 -2.25
CA HIS A 156 -13.20 5.24 -1.49
C HIS A 156 -13.19 5.49 0.03
N HIS A 157 -13.51 6.70 0.51
CA HIS A 157 -13.60 7.05 1.94
C HIS A 157 -14.90 6.58 2.61
N LEU A 158 -15.81 5.94 1.87
CA LEU A 158 -17.15 5.66 2.34
C LEU A 158 -17.15 4.66 3.51
N ARG A 159 -17.64 5.11 4.67
CA ARG A 159 -17.90 4.24 5.84
C ARG A 159 -19.03 3.26 5.51
N ASN A 160 -19.04 2.11 6.18
CA ASN A 160 -20.08 1.08 5.99
C ASN A 160 -21.52 1.61 6.17
N GLU A 161 -21.72 2.58 7.06
CA GLU A 161 -23.02 3.21 7.29
C GLU A 161 -23.41 4.16 6.17
N TRP A 162 -22.47 4.95 5.66
CA TRP A 162 -22.69 5.82 4.51
C TRP A 162 -23.00 5.02 3.24
N TRP A 163 -22.34 3.87 3.06
CA TRP A 163 -22.67 2.94 1.98
C TRP A 163 -24.14 2.50 2.03
N LYS A 164 -24.67 2.15 3.21
CA LYS A 164 -26.08 1.72 3.34
C LYS A 164 -27.04 2.85 2.95
N SER A 165 -26.76 4.07 3.39
CA SER A 165 -27.54 5.25 3.03
C SER A 165 -27.49 5.52 1.52
N LEU A 166 -26.31 5.48 0.92
CA LEU A 166 -26.14 5.68 -0.52
C LEU A 166 -26.85 4.61 -1.36
N GLU A 167 -26.77 3.34 -0.97
CA GLU A 167 -27.49 2.24 -1.64
C GLU A 167 -29.01 2.44 -1.56
N ALA A 168 -29.53 2.79 -0.39
CA ALA A 168 -30.95 3.09 -0.22
C ALA A 168 -31.39 4.33 -1.00
N PHE A 169 -30.55 5.37 -1.05
CA PHE A 169 -30.81 6.57 -1.85
C PHE A 169 -30.87 6.23 -3.34
N ARG A 170 -29.87 5.50 -3.86
CA ARG A 170 -29.84 5.08 -5.26
C ARG A 170 -31.02 4.19 -5.65
N GLN A 171 -31.45 3.29 -4.78
CA GLN A 171 -32.64 2.45 -5.03
C GLN A 171 -33.92 3.28 -5.21
N ALA A 172 -34.02 4.44 -4.54
CA ALA A 172 -35.16 5.34 -4.67
C ALA A 172 -35.17 6.17 -5.97
N PHE A 173 -34.03 6.25 -6.66
CA PHE A 173 -33.85 6.98 -7.92
C PHE A 173 -33.08 6.12 -8.94
N PRO A 174 -33.74 5.14 -9.58
CA PRO A 174 -33.09 4.15 -10.44
C PRO A 174 -32.48 4.74 -11.72
N ASP A 175 -33.01 5.87 -12.20
CA ASP A 175 -32.56 6.53 -13.44
C ASP A 175 -31.43 7.56 -13.20
N LEU A 176 -30.81 7.56 -12.01
CA LEU A 176 -29.69 8.46 -11.69
C LEU A 176 -28.47 8.13 -12.53
N LYS A 177 -27.94 9.17 -13.16
CA LYS A 177 -26.61 9.14 -13.75
C LYS A 177 -25.56 9.34 -12.66
N MET A 178 -24.47 8.59 -12.74
CA MET A 178 -23.43 8.60 -11.71
C MET A 178 -22.17 9.29 -12.23
N ILE A 179 -21.59 10.15 -11.41
CA ILE A 179 -20.21 10.63 -11.57
C ILE A 179 -19.45 10.20 -10.32
N SER A 180 -18.41 9.39 -10.48
CA SER A 180 -17.56 8.93 -9.40
C SER A 180 -16.15 9.45 -9.62
N LEU A 181 -15.66 10.25 -8.69
CA LEU A 181 -14.34 10.86 -8.76
C LEU A 181 -13.50 10.33 -7.59
N THR A 182 -12.33 9.79 -7.89
CA THR A 182 -11.44 9.35 -6.82
C THR A 182 -9.97 9.43 -7.19
N ALA A 183 -9.09 9.61 -6.21
CA ALA A 183 -7.66 9.39 -6.43
C ALA A 183 -7.22 7.93 -6.28
N THR A 184 -7.93 7.13 -5.48
CA THR A 184 -7.37 5.88 -4.95
C THR A 184 -8.48 4.82 -4.78
N PRO A 185 -8.81 4.06 -5.84
CA PRO A 185 -9.78 2.96 -5.76
C PRO A 185 -9.33 1.88 -4.78
N PRO A 186 -10.26 1.15 -4.15
CA PRO A 186 -9.94 0.07 -3.22
C PRO A 186 -9.52 -1.22 -3.95
N TYR A 187 -8.46 -1.16 -4.76
CA TYR A 187 -7.96 -2.29 -5.55
C TYR A 187 -7.62 -3.53 -4.69
N GLU A 188 -7.14 -3.30 -3.46
CA GLU A 188 -6.74 -4.36 -2.50
C GLU A 188 -7.86 -4.72 -1.51
N GLY A 189 -9.08 -4.21 -1.71
CA GLY A 189 -10.23 -4.56 -0.88
C GLY A 189 -10.60 -6.03 -0.98
N ASP A 190 -11.33 -6.55 0.01
CA ASP A 190 -12.04 -7.82 -0.12
C ASP A 190 -12.83 -7.82 -1.44
N PRO A 191 -12.85 -8.90 -2.24
CA PRO A 191 -13.70 -9.00 -3.44
C PRO A 191 -15.13 -8.51 -3.22
N ALA A 192 -15.72 -8.75 -2.04
CA ALA A 192 -17.05 -8.24 -1.70
C ALA A 192 -17.13 -6.70 -1.60
N LEU A 193 -16.06 -6.06 -1.09
CA LEU A 193 -15.94 -4.60 -1.02
C LEU A 193 -15.77 -4.01 -2.43
N TRP A 194 -14.94 -4.62 -3.27
CA TRP A 194 -14.76 -4.20 -4.66
C TRP A 194 -16.07 -4.31 -5.46
N ASP A 195 -16.77 -5.44 -5.36
CA ASP A 195 -18.06 -5.65 -6.02
C ASP A 195 -19.10 -4.63 -5.57
N ARG A 196 -19.12 -4.28 -4.28
CA ARG A 196 -19.98 -3.23 -3.74
C ARG A 196 -19.62 -1.85 -4.30
N TYR A 197 -18.32 -1.56 -4.36
CA TYR A 197 -17.79 -0.29 -4.86
C TYR A 197 -18.14 -0.06 -6.33
N ILE A 198 -17.87 -1.05 -7.20
CA ILE A 198 -18.19 -0.97 -8.64
C ILE A 198 -19.70 -0.92 -8.88
N ARG A 199 -20.50 -1.66 -8.12
CA ARG A 199 -21.96 -1.58 -8.23
C ARG A 199 -22.50 -0.17 -8.01
N MET A 200 -21.88 0.60 -7.11
CA MET A 200 -22.25 1.99 -6.86
C MET A 200 -21.62 2.95 -7.88
N CYS A 201 -20.33 2.78 -8.20
CA CYS A 201 -19.57 3.79 -8.93
C CYS A 201 -19.58 3.60 -10.45
N GLY A 202 -19.79 2.37 -10.93
CA GLY A 202 -19.48 1.97 -12.31
C GLY A 202 -18.06 1.41 -12.45
N GLU A 203 -17.76 0.78 -13.59
CA GLU A 203 -16.39 0.41 -13.97
C GLU A 203 -15.54 1.67 -14.15
N ILE A 204 -14.23 1.59 -13.91
CA ILE A 204 -13.32 2.72 -14.08
C ILE A 204 -13.14 3.00 -15.57
N ASP A 205 -13.53 4.20 -16.01
CA ASP A 205 -13.47 4.62 -17.42
C ASP A 205 -12.08 5.09 -17.84
N GLU A 206 -11.44 5.90 -17.00
CA GLU A 206 -10.12 6.47 -17.29
C GLU A 206 -9.34 6.72 -15.98
N GLU A 207 -8.02 6.56 -16.04
CA GLU A 207 -7.09 6.83 -14.93
C GLU A 207 -6.03 7.87 -15.32
N ILE A 208 -5.91 8.96 -14.55
CA ILE A 208 -4.89 10.00 -14.72
C ILE A 208 -3.80 9.80 -13.66
N THR A 209 -2.60 9.45 -14.11
CA THR A 209 -1.48 9.07 -13.22
C THR A 209 -0.58 10.24 -12.84
N VAL A 210 0.16 10.11 -11.74
CA VAL A 210 1.15 11.12 -11.31
C VAL A 210 2.22 11.41 -12.39
N PRO A 211 2.84 10.41 -13.05
CA PRO A 211 3.84 10.68 -14.08
C PRO A 211 3.32 11.47 -15.27
N GLU A 212 2.07 11.22 -15.68
CA GLU A 212 1.42 12.00 -16.73
C GLU A 212 1.27 13.48 -16.32
N LEU A 213 0.91 13.72 -15.06
CA LEU A 213 0.77 15.09 -14.56
C LEU A 213 2.12 15.82 -14.40
N VAL A 214 3.20 15.10 -14.10
CA VAL A 214 4.55 15.68 -14.07
C VAL A 214 5.03 15.99 -15.50
N LYS A 215 4.71 15.14 -16.48
CA LYS A 215 5.03 15.38 -17.90
C LYS A 215 4.38 16.64 -18.45
N GLU A 216 3.16 16.91 -18.01
CA GLU A 216 2.32 18.03 -18.45
C GLU A 216 2.50 19.28 -17.57
N ASP A 217 3.60 19.34 -16.79
CA ASP A 217 3.94 20.45 -15.88
C ASP A 217 2.77 20.87 -14.96
N THR A 218 1.92 19.92 -14.59
CA THR A 218 0.83 20.12 -13.63
C THR A 218 1.28 19.82 -12.20
N LEU A 219 2.13 18.80 -12.06
CA LEU A 219 2.80 18.47 -10.81
C LEU A 219 4.30 18.70 -10.98
N CYS A 220 4.96 19.15 -9.93
CA CYS A 220 6.40 19.34 -9.96
C CYS A 220 7.13 18.00 -9.76
N PRO A 221 8.37 17.89 -10.25
CA PRO A 221 9.26 16.77 -9.94
C PRO A 221 9.44 16.63 -8.43
N HIS A 222 9.28 15.41 -7.92
CA HIS A 222 9.29 15.15 -6.48
C HIS A 222 9.89 13.80 -6.12
N GLN A 223 10.31 13.65 -4.87
CA GLN A 223 10.84 12.39 -4.35
C GLN A 223 10.34 12.12 -2.93
N ASP A 224 10.03 10.85 -2.65
CA ASP A 224 9.77 10.39 -1.29
C ASP A 224 11.09 9.90 -0.66
N TYR A 225 11.42 10.44 0.50
CA TYR A 225 12.58 10.10 1.31
C TYR A 225 12.16 9.47 2.64
N VAL A 226 12.99 8.59 3.18
CA VAL A 226 12.74 7.92 4.46
C VAL A 226 13.89 8.19 5.40
N TYR A 227 13.56 8.56 6.63
CA TYR A 227 14.53 8.74 7.69
C TYR A 227 14.24 7.77 8.84
N PHE A 228 15.23 6.97 9.21
CA PHE A 228 15.14 6.03 10.32
C PHE A 228 15.46 6.73 11.64
N ALA A 229 14.45 6.87 12.50
CA ALA A 229 14.57 7.39 13.85
C ALA A 229 14.81 6.24 14.84
N PHE A 230 15.67 6.49 15.83
CA PHE A 230 15.96 5.52 16.91
C PHE A 230 15.34 6.00 18.22
N PRO A 231 14.82 5.08 19.06
CA PRO A 231 14.34 5.41 20.39
C PRO A 231 15.38 6.16 21.22
N THR A 232 14.91 7.03 22.11
CA THR A 232 15.76 7.65 23.13
C THR A 232 16.31 6.60 24.09
N LYS A 233 17.31 6.95 24.91
CA LYS A 233 17.86 6.01 25.90
C LYS A 233 16.80 5.50 26.87
N GLU A 234 15.91 6.39 27.33
CA GLU A 234 14.82 6.05 28.26
C GLU A 234 13.77 5.15 27.59
N GLU A 235 13.37 5.45 26.36
CA GLU A 235 12.45 4.60 25.59
C GLU A 235 13.08 3.22 25.33
N GLN A 236 14.37 3.18 25.04
CA GLN A 236 15.13 1.95 24.85
C GLN A 236 15.15 1.10 26.12
N GLU A 237 15.35 1.71 27.29
CA GLU A 237 15.29 1.02 28.58
C GLU A 237 13.90 0.43 28.85
N GLN A 238 12.83 1.17 28.54
CA GLN A 238 11.46 0.68 28.66
C GLN A 238 11.16 -0.49 27.71
N LEU A 239 11.60 -0.40 26.44
CA LEU A 239 11.47 -1.46 25.45
C LEU A 239 12.25 -2.72 25.87
N ASP A 240 13.46 -2.53 26.38
CA ASP A 240 14.32 -3.60 26.87
C ASP A 240 13.73 -4.28 28.11
N ALA A 241 13.21 -3.51 29.08
CA ALA A 241 12.55 -4.04 30.27
C ALA A 241 11.29 -4.85 29.90
N PHE A 242 10.48 -4.35 28.97
CA PHE A 242 9.33 -5.08 28.45
C PHE A 242 9.75 -6.38 27.74
N SER A 243 10.78 -6.33 26.91
CA SER A 243 11.32 -7.51 26.22
C SER A 243 11.85 -8.55 27.20
N GLN A 244 12.55 -8.12 28.26
CA GLN A 244 13.02 -8.99 29.33
C GLN A 244 11.86 -9.65 30.09
N GLN A 245 10.85 -8.88 30.51
CA GLN A 245 9.67 -9.41 31.19
C GLN A 245 8.92 -10.43 30.32
N LYS A 246 8.72 -10.11 29.03
CA LYS A 246 8.11 -11.01 28.04
C LYS A 246 8.92 -12.30 27.94
N ASN A 247 10.22 -12.19 27.69
CA ASN A 247 11.08 -13.36 27.50
C ASN A 247 11.14 -14.23 28.75
N ALA A 248 11.19 -13.64 29.95
CA ALA A 248 11.15 -14.36 31.21
C ALA A 248 9.85 -15.16 31.39
N LEU A 249 8.69 -14.53 31.11
CA LEU A 249 7.38 -15.19 31.16
C LEU A 249 7.29 -16.34 30.16
N LEU A 250 7.71 -16.12 28.90
CA LEU A 250 7.69 -17.16 27.87
C LEU A 250 8.66 -18.30 28.18
N GLN A 251 9.84 -18.01 28.75
CA GLN A 251 10.77 -19.05 29.20
C GLN A 251 10.20 -19.85 30.36
N GLN A 252 9.56 -19.20 31.33
CA GLN A 252 8.88 -19.86 32.44
C GLN A 252 7.76 -20.77 31.92
N LEU A 253 6.88 -20.26 31.06
CA LEU A 253 5.77 -21.01 30.49
C LEU A 253 6.26 -22.21 29.66
N THR A 254 7.22 -21.99 28.75
CA THR A 254 7.70 -23.09 27.91
C THR A 254 8.53 -24.12 28.68
N SER A 255 9.03 -23.79 29.87
CA SER A 255 9.79 -24.70 30.74
C SER A 255 8.95 -25.32 31.85
N ASP A 256 7.69 -24.89 32.01
CA ASP A 256 6.74 -25.47 32.95
C ASP A 256 6.46 -26.94 32.58
N PRO A 257 6.77 -27.90 33.47
CA PRO A 257 6.49 -29.31 33.24
C PRO A 257 4.99 -29.58 33.01
N LEU A 258 4.10 -28.84 33.68
CA LEU A 258 2.65 -29.00 33.51
C LEU A 258 2.22 -28.57 32.11
N PHE A 259 2.71 -27.43 31.64
CA PHE A 259 2.46 -26.96 30.27
C PHE A 259 2.88 -28.00 29.22
N CYS A 260 4.09 -28.56 29.38
CA CYS A 260 4.60 -29.60 28.48
C CYS A 260 3.74 -30.87 28.53
N GLN A 261 3.30 -31.27 29.73
CA GLN A 261 2.45 -32.44 29.92
C GLN A 261 1.09 -32.26 29.23
N TYR A 262 0.43 -31.10 29.40
CA TYR A 262 -0.85 -30.83 28.74
C TYR A 262 -0.76 -30.88 27.22
N LEU A 263 0.32 -30.34 26.65
CA LEU A 263 0.55 -30.41 25.20
C LEU A 263 0.85 -31.84 24.73
N GLN A 264 1.53 -32.65 25.52
CA GLN A 264 1.83 -34.05 25.19
C GLN A 264 0.57 -34.93 25.23
N THR A 265 -0.33 -34.71 26.20
CA THR A 265 -1.56 -35.50 26.39
C THR A 265 -2.80 -34.88 25.78
N CYS A 266 -2.64 -33.85 24.93
CA CYS A 266 -3.76 -33.14 24.33
C CYS A 266 -4.65 -34.06 23.47
N GLN A 267 -5.94 -33.71 23.35
CA GLN A 267 -6.92 -34.48 22.59
C GLN A 267 -6.56 -34.57 21.10
N ALA A 268 -5.90 -33.55 20.57
CA ALA A 268 -5.38 -33.54 19.21
C ALA A 268 -4.39 -34.70 18.95
N LEU A 269 -3.57 -35.08 19.95
CA LEU A 269 -2.58 -36.15 19.81
C LEU A 269 -3.09 -37.52 20.31
N SER A 270 -4.13 -37.54 21.15
CA SER A 270 -4.73 -38.77 21.67
C SER A 270 -5.54 -39.57 20.62
N GLY A 271 -5.88 -38.94 19.48
CA GLY A 271 -6.69 -39.53 18.42
C GLY A 271 -8.20 -39.46 18.68
N GLN A 272 -8.62 -38.65 19.66
CA GLN A 272 -10.03 -38.34 19.91
C GLN A 272 -10.59 -37.33 18.91
N ILE A 273 -9.72 -36.52 18.29
CA ILE A 273 -10.06 -35.57 17.25
C ILE A 273 -9.85 -36.22 15.90
N SER A 274 -10.83 -36.06 14.99
CA SER A 274 -10.75 -36.61 13.65
C SER A 274 -9.62 -35.96 12.85
N ASP A 275 -8.96 -36.75 11.99
CA ASP A 275 -7.92 -36.24 11.10
C ASP A 275 -8.45 -35.07 10.24
N ASP A 276 -9.71 -35.14 9.81
CA ASP A 276 -10.38 -34.09 9.05
C ASP A 276 -10.45 -32.74 9.78
N GLU A 277 -10.68 -32.76 11.08
CA GLU A 277 -10.75 -31.55 11.91
C GLU A 277 -9.35 -30.97 12.16
N LEU A 278 -8.35 -31.82 12.40
CA LEU A 278 -6.96 -31.40 12.54
C LEU A 278 -6.42 -30.73 11.26
N LEU A 279 -6.83 -31.25 10.09
CA LEU A 279 -6.41 -30.75 8.77
C LEU A 279 -7.12 -29.42 8.37
N ASN A 280 -8.25 -29.08 9.00
CA ASN A 280 -8.91 -27.78 8.80
C ASN A 280 -8.07 -26.63 9.39
N GLU A 281 -7.40 -26.87 10.52
CA GLU A 281 -6.59 -25.87 11.23
C GLU A 281 -5.12 -26.33 11.45
N PRO A 282 -4.38 -26.64 10.38
CA PRO A 282 -3.10 -27.35 10.48
C PRO A 282 -1.96 -26.51 11.07
N LYS A 283 -2.12 -25.19 11.09
CA LYS A 283 -1.15 -24.26 11.70
C LYS A 283 -1.01 -24.52 13.21
N TYR A 284 -2.11 -24.85 13.90
CA TYR A 284 -2.08 -25.15 15.33
C TYR A 284 -1.44 -26.51 15.58
N LEU A 285 -1.79 -27.53 14.80
CA LEU A 285 -1.14 -28.84 14.89
C LEU A 285 0.36 -28.74 14.60
N SER A 286 0.74 -27.98 13.57
CA SER A 286 2.15 -27.71 13.25
C SER A 286 2.86 -27.04 14.42
N ALA A 287 2.28 -26.00 15.00
CA ALA A 287 2.85 -25.30 16.15
C ALA A 287 3.04 -26.22 17.37
N THR A 288 2.07 -27.12 17.65
CA THR A 288 2.18 -28.12 18.71
C THR A 288 3.34 -29.09 18.46
N LEU A 289 3.44 -29.66 17.25
CA LEU A 289 4.51 -30.61 16.92
C LEU A 289 5.90 -29.96 16.90
N ILE A 290 6.01 -28.72 16.40
CA ILE A 290 7.26 -27.95 16.40
C ILE A 290 7.69 -27.68 17.85
N PHE A 291 6.75 -27.30 18.74
CA PHE A 291 7.03 -27.11 20.16
C PHE A 291 7.54 -28.39 20.82
N LEU A 292 6.83 -29.52 20.67
CA LEU A 292 7.22 -30.80 21.28
C LEU A 292 8.60 -31.26 20.80
N ARG A 293 8.87 -31.12 19.50
CA ARG A 293 10.21 -31.38 18.93
C ARG A 293 11.28 -30.51 19.59
N SER A 294 11.04 -29.21 19.77
CA SER A 294 12.01 -28.28 20.37
C SER A 294 12.36 -28.63 21.82
N LYS A 295 11.45 -29.32 22.52
CA LYS A 295 11.63 -29.79 23.91
C LYS A 295 12.18 -31.22 23.99
N GLY A 296 12.39 -31.90 22.86
CA GLY A 296 12.80 -33.30 22.82
C GLY A 296 11.74 -34.27 23.33
N ILE A 297 10.46 -33.88 23.29
CA ILE A 297 9.34 -34.71 23.72
C ILE A 297 8.86 -35.53 22.51
N ASP A 298 8.80 -36.84 22.68
CA ASP A 298 8.31 -37.74 21.64
C ASP A 298 6.82 -37.54 21.39
N PHE A 299 6.45 -37.55 20.10
CA PHE A 299 5.07 -37.52 19.64
C PHE A 299 4.85 -38.59 18.56
N PRO A 300 3.61 -39.08 18.35
CA PRO A 300 3.35 -40.12 17.37
C PRO A 300 3.68 -39.65 15.94
N LYS A 301 4.57 -40.41 15.25
CA LYS A 301 4.98 -40.11 13.86
C LYS A 301 3.82 -39.96 12.89
N ARG A 302 2.69 -40.63 13.15
CA ARG A 302 1.46 -40.49 12.34
C ARG A 302 1.03 -39.04 12.14
N PHE A 303 1.25 -38.14 13.11
CA PHE A 303 0.86 -36.74 12.97
C PHE A 303 1.84 -35.94 12.12
N GLN A 304 3.11 -36.33 12.14
CA GLN A 304 4.10 -35.79 11.20
C GLN A 304 3.84 -36.28 9.77
N ASP A 305 3.41 -37.54 9.61
CA ASP A 305 3.01 -38.13 8.33
C ASP A 305 1.68 -37.56 7.83
N LEU A 306 0.70 -37.37 8.73
CA LEU A 306 -0.54 -36.63 8.48
C LEU A 306 -0.21 -35.23 8.00
N LEU A 307 0.82 -34.63 8.60
CA LEU A 307 1.35 -33.35 8.20
C LEU A 307 2.09 -33.38 6.84
N GLY A 308 2.57 -34.54 6.36
CA GLY A 308 3.42 -34.61 5.15
C GLY A 308 4.81 -33.98 5.33
N ALA A 309 5.23 -33.69 6.56
CA ALA A 309 6.51 -33.05 6.85
C ALA A 309 7.67 -34.04 6.96
N LYS A 310 8.63 -33.97 6.02
CA LYS A 310 9.90 -34.70 6.17
C LYS A 310 10.76 -34.19 7.34
N LYS A 311 10.76 -32.87 7.55
CA LYS A 311 11.47 -32.17 8.65
C LYS A 311 10.58 -31.02 9.10
N LEU A 312 10.38 -30.87 10.41
CA LEU A 312 9.70 -29.70 10.98
C LEU A 312 10.66 -28.48 10.97
N PRO A 313 10.16 -27.24 10.89
CA PRO A 313 10.99 -26.05 11.00
C PRO A 313 11.52 -25.85 12.43
N ALA A 314 12.41 -24.87 12.61
CA ALA A 314 12.86 -24.42 13.93
C ALA A 314 11.73 -23.73 14.71
N PHE A 315 11.78 -23.82 16.03
CA PHE A 315 10.77 -23.20 16.90
C PHE A 315 11.07 -21.71 17.09
N THR A 316 10.13 -20.85 16.70
CA THR A 316 10.27 -19.38 16.71
C THR A 316 9.16 -18.74 17.54
N LEU A 317 9.26 -17.42 17.81
CA LEU A 317 8.19 -16.68 18.50
C LEU A 317 6.87 -16.72 17.73
N ASP A 318 6.90 -16.67 16.39
CA ASP A 318 5.70 -16.86 15.55
C ASP A 318 4.97 -18.16 15.88
N TRP A 319 5.73 -19.26 15.98
CA TRP A 319 5.16 -20.57 16.26
C TRP A 319 4.60 -20.66 17.68
N LEU A 320 5.23 -19.99 18.65
CA LEU A 320 4.68 -19.88 20.01
C LEU A 320 3.41 -19.04 20.04
N GLU A 321 3.34 -17.93 19.29
CA GLU A 321 2.14 -17.10 19.17
C GLU A 321 0.98 -17.90 18.58
N ILE A 322 1.23 -18.64 17.49
CA ILE A 322 0.24 -19.54 16.87
C ILE A 322 -0.21 -20.61 17.88
N LEU A 323 0.71 -21.24 18.61
CA LEU A 323 0.39 -22.26 19.61
C LEU A 323 -0.55 -21.72 20.69
N LEU A 324 -0.18 -20.60 21.32
CA LEU A 324 -0.98 -19.99 22.39
C LEU A 324 -2.33 -19.48 21.87
N GLN A 325 -2.39 -18.96 20.65
CA GLN A 325 -3.65 -18.56 20.01
C GLN A 325 -4.60 -19.74 19.82
N GLY A 326 -4.06 -20.89 19.39
CA GLY A 326 -4.79 -22.14 19.27
C GLY A 326 -5.32 -22.61 20.62
N LEU A 327 -4.44 -22.63 21.61
CA LEU A 327 -4.68 -23.14 22.95
C LEU A 327 -5.72 -22.33 23.75
N LEU A 328 -5.73 -20.99 23.61
CA LEU A 328 -6.61 -20.13 24.42
C LEU A 328 -7.93 -19.75 23.73
N PHE A 329 -7.98 -19.66 22.40
CA PHE A 329 -9.08 -18.97 21.73
C PHE A 329 -9.66 -19.68 20.50
N GLN A 330 -8.85 -20.37 19.71
CA GLN A 330 -9.29 -20.87 18.40
C GLN A 330 -9.70 -22.34 18.44
N VAL A 331 -8.89 -23.18 19.10
CA VAL A 331 -9.14 -24.62 19.25
C VAL A 331 -8.88 -25.08 20.69
N PRO A 332 -9.50 -24.44 21.71
CA PRO A 332 -9.24 -24.78 23.11
C PRO A 332 -9.60 -26.25 23.45
N HIS A 333 -10.60 -26.80 22.76
CA HIS A 333 -11.01 -28.20 22.90
C HIS A 333 -9.92 -29.20 22.50
N TRP A 334 -8.94 -28.81 21.69
CA TRP A 334 -7.80 -29.67 21.35
C TRP A 334 -6.91 -29.96 22.54
N TYR A 335 -6.83 -29.03 23.49
CA TYR A 335 -5.91 -29.08 24.62
C TYR A 335 -6.61 -29.44 25.92
N ASN A 336 -7.88 -29.03 26.08
CA ASN A 336 -8.73 -29.34 27.23
C ASN A 336 -8.05 -29.07 28.58
N LEU A 337 -7.50 -27.85 28.71
CA LEU A 337 -6.81 -27.41 29.92
C LEU A 337 -7.78 -27.32 31.10
N PRO A 338 -7.33 -27.59 32.33
CA PRO A 338 -8.14 -27.31 33.52
C PRO A 338 -8.50 -25.82 33.60
N GLU A 339 -9.75 -25.52 33.95
CA GLU A 339 -10.29 -24.15 33.95
C GLU A 339 -9.47 -23.20 34.84
N GLU A 340 -8.93 -23.69 35.96
CA GLU A 340 -8.06 -22.92 36.85
C GLU A 340 -6.72 -22.56 36.18
N TYR A 341 -6.10 -23.51 35.47
CA TYR A 341 -4.84 -23.29 34.76
C TYR A 341 -5.00 -22.35 33.57
N GLU A 342 -6.08 -22.52 32.79
CA GLU A 342 -6.40 -21.63 31.67
C GLU A 342 -6.62 -20.18 32.15
N LYS A 343 -7.39 -20.00 33.23
CA LYS A 343 -7.61 -18.67 33.82
C LYS A 343 -6.32 -18.04 34.33
N GLN A 344 -5.45 -18.81 34.96
CA GLN A 344 -4.15 -18.33 35.41
C GLN A 344 -3.26 -17.89 34.24
N LEU A 345 -3.12 -18.74 33.22
CA LEU A 345 -2.33 -18.44 32.03
C LEU A 345 -2.84 -17.18 31.31
N LEU A 346 -4.16 -17.07 31.16
CA LEU A 346 -4.80 -15.90 30.56
C LEU A 346 -4.57 -14.64 31.40
N HIS A 347 -4.58 -14.75 32.72
CA HIS A 347 -4.29 -13.63 33.63
C HIS A 347 -2.83 -13.18 33.50
N GLU A 348 -1.87 -14.11 33.50
CA GLU A 348 -0.44 -13.80 33.36
C GLU A 348 -0.12 -13.14 32.01
N LEU A 349 -0.65 -13.68 30.91
CA LEU A 349 -0.47 -13.11 29.57
C LEU A 349 -1.14 -11.73 29.42
N LYS A 350 -2.32 -11.52 30.02
CA LYS A 350 -2.97 -10.20 30.06
C LYS A 350 -2.19 -9.20 30.91
N ALA A 351 -1.67 -9.61 32.07
CA ALA A 351 -0.85 -8.75 32.92
C ALA A 351 0.44 -8.30 32.21
N ALA A 352 1.03 -9.19 31.39
CA ALA A 352 2.16 -8.86 30.52
C ALA A 352 1.77 -8.09 29.23
N SER A 353 0.50 -7.72 29.06
CA SER A 353 -0.06 -7.06 27.87
C SER A 353 0.06 -7.87 26.57
N LEU A 354 0.26 -9.20 26.62
CA LEU A 354 0.48 -10.07 25.45
C LEU A 354 -0.82 -10.56 24.78
N ILE A 355 -1.98 -10.12 25.24
CA ILE A 355 -3.30 -10.43 24.68
C ILE A 355 -4.04 -9.14 24.36
N ASP A 356 -4.51 -8.99 23.12
CA ASP A 356 -5.40 -7.90 22.69
C ASP A 356 -6.61 -8.49 21.93
N ARG A 357 -7.84 -8.10 22.30
CA ARG A 357 -9.10 -8.55 21.66
C ARG A 357 -9.17 -10.07 21.36
N LYS A 358 -8.79 -10.92 22.33
CA LYS A 358 -8.71 -12.40 22.18
C LYS A 358 -7.70 -12.87 21.12
N GLN A 359 -6.69 -12.06 20.84
CA GLN A 359 -5.53 -12.43 20.03
C GLN A 359 -4.26 -12.40 20.89
N VAL A 360 -3.47 -13.45 20.80
CA VAL A 360 -2.12 -13.50 21.38
C VAL A 360 -1.18 -12.72 20.45
N LYS A 361 -0.34 -11.88 21.05
CA LYS A 361 0.51 -10.91 20.38
C LYS A 361 1.90 -10.88 21.05
N LEU A 362 2.74 -11.85 20.67
CA LEU A 362 4.11 -12.03 21.18
C LEU A 362 5.16 -11.34 20.30
N VAL A 363 4.91 -11.32 18.98
CA VAL A 363 5.82 -10.74 17.99
C VAL A 363 5.63 -9.23 17.93
N ARG A 364 4.38 -8.77 17.70
CA ARG A 364 4.01 -7.35 17.67
C ARG A 364 2.98 -7.03 18.74
N ASN A 365 3.25 -6.04 19.58
CA ASN A 365 2.40 -5.68 20.70
C ASN A 365 1.99 -4.20 20.66
N LYS A 366 0.70 -3.93 20.93
CA LYS A 366 0.14 -2.56 20.93
C LYS A 366 0.90 -1.58 21.84
N LYS A 367 1.41 -2.05 22.99
CA LYS A 367 2.18 -1.20 23.92
C LYS A 367 3.54 -0.80 23.33
N GLN A 368 4.24 -1.74 22.68
CA GLN A 368 5.51 -1.46 22.01
C GLN A 368 5.29 -0.60 20.77
N ASP A 369 4.25 -0.89 19.99
CA ASP A 369 3.90 -0.11 18.81
C ASP A 369 3.57 1.34 19.18
N LEU A 370 2.79 1.57 20.24
CA LEU A 370 2.47 2.92 20.72
C LEU A 370 3.73 3.69 21.14
N LEU A 371 4.64 3.04 21.88
CA LEU A 371 5.89 3.65 22.31
C LEU A 371 6.78 4.04 21.12
N LEU A 372 6.87 3.19 20.09
CA LEU A 372 7.66 3.49 18.88
C LEU A 372 7.01 4.56 18.01
N ASN A 373 5.68 4.50 17.84
CA ASN A 373 4.93 5.49 17.07
C ASN A 373 5.09 6.89 17.66
N GLN A 374 5.14 6.99 18.99
CA GLN A 374 5.30 8.25 19.74
C GLN A 374 6.74 8.55 20.15
N SER A 375 7.73 7.82 19.60
CA SER A 375 9.13 7.98 20.00
C SER A 375 9.64 9.40 19.75
N LEU A 376 10.24 9.99 20.79
CA LEU A 376 10.90 11.29 20.76
C LEU A 376 12.13 11.32 19.84
N GLY A 377 12.63 10.15 19.42
CA GLY A 377 13.65 10.03 18.37
C GLY A 377 13.27 10.73 17.06
N LYS A 378 11.95 10.89 16.79
CA LYS A 378 11.44 11.63 15.63
C LYS A 378 11.75 13.13 15.70
N LEU A 379 11.87 13.74 16.88
CA LEU A 379 12.26 15.15 17.02
C LEU A 379 13.65 15.39 16.42
N ASN A 380 14.60 14.49 16.72
CA ASN A 380 15.93 14.56 16.15
C ASN A 380 15.90 14.34 14.63
N ALA A 381 15.09 13.42 14.13
CA ALA A 381 14.93 13.19 12.70
C ALA A 381 14.44 14.45 11.97
N VAL A 382 13.38 15.10 12.46
CA VAL A 382 12.87 16.36 11.89
C VAL A 382 13.94 17.44 11.90
N ARG A 383 14.72 17.54 12.98
CA ARG A 383 15.81 18.51 13.09
C ARG A 383 16.90 18.31 12.03
N GLU A 384 17.39 17.09 11.86
CA GLU A 384 18.43 16.79 10.85
C GLU A 384 17.92 17.02 9.42
N ILE A 385 16.66 16.65 9.15
CA ILE A 385 16.02 16.90 7.84
C ILE A 385 15.91 18.40 7.58
N PHE A 386 15.37 19.16 8.54
CA PHE A 386 15.26 20.61 8.43
C PHE A 386 16.62 21.26 8.15
N LYS A 387 17.67 20.83 8.87
CA LYS A 387 19.04 21.32 8.67
C LYS A 387 19.52 21.09 7.24
N ALA A 388 19.40 19.87 6.72
CA ALA A 388 19.83 19.54 5.36
C ALA A 388 19.05 20.33 4.30
N GLU A 389 17.73 20.44 4.47
CA GLU A 389 16.85 21.18 3.55
C GLU A 389 17.13 22.68 3.57
N TYR A 390 17.36 23.26 4.75
CA TYR A 390 17.70 24.67 4.89
C TYR A 390 19.09 24.98 4.32
N GLN A 391 20.06 24.10 4.49
CA GLN A 391 21.38 24.23 3.86
C GLN A 391 21.30 24.19 2.33
N ALA A 392 20.37 23.42 1.77
CA ALA A 392 20.18 23.30 0.33
C ALA A 392 19.42 24.50 -0.28
N LEU A 393 18.38 25.01 0.40
CA LEU A 393 17.44 25.99 -0.17
C LEU A 393 17.57 27.41 0.42
N GLY A 394 18.13 27.57 1.62
CA GLY A 394 18.26 28.85 2.31
C GLY A 394 16.94 29.64 2.36
N SER A 395 16.95 30.87 1.86
CA SER A 395 15.78 31.76 1.81
C SER A 395 14.61 31.22 0.97
N GLN A 396 14.88 30.30 0.05
CA GLN A 396 13.87 29.68 -0.82
C GLN A 396 13.15 28.51 -0.13
N LEU A 397 13.56 28.08 1.07
CA LEU A 397 12.89 27.01 1.79
C LEU A 397 11.42 27.37 2.06
N ARG A 398 10.53 26.44 1.71
CA ARG A 398 9.10 26.45 2.02
C ARG A 398 8.74 25.08 2.57
N GLN A 399 9.06 24.88 3.85
CA GLN A 399 8.89 23.59 4.51
C GLN A 399 7.56 23.53 5.28
N LEU A 400 6.84 22.43 5.13
CA LEU A 400 5.66 22.09 5.91
C LEU A 400 5.97 20.89 6.80
N VAL A 401 5.69 20.99 8.10
CA VAL A 401 5.80 19.87 9.05
C VAL A 401 4.40 19.55 9.58
N LEU A 402 3.94 18.33 9.34
CA LEU A 402 2.62 17.86 9.76
C LEU A 402 2.73 16.86 10.92
N THR A 403 1.92 17.08 11.96
CA THR A 403 1.79 16.17 13.11
C THR A 403 0.33 15.99 13.53
N ASP A 404 0.04 15.06 14.44
CA ASP A 404 -1.34 14.76 14.86
C ASP A 404 -1.82 15.62 16.04
N TYR A 405 -0.92 16.01 16.93
CA TYR A 405 -1.26 16.63 18.21
C TYR A 405 -0.64 18.02 18.36
N ILE A 406 -1.37 18.98 18.93
CA ILE A 406 -0.84 20.32 19.21
C ILE A 406 0.05 20.31 20.46
N ARG A 407 -0.44 19.68 21.54
CA ARG A 407 0.17 19.66 22.88
C ARG A 407 0.30 21.07 23.50
N GLN A 408 -0.84 21.75 23.66
CA GLN A 408 -0.91 23.13 24.15
C GLN A 408 -0.33 23.32 25.57
N ASP A 409 -0.36 22.27 26.38
CA ASP A 409 0.22 22.20 27.72
C ASP A 409 1.72 22.56 27.73
N PHE A 410 2.43 22.36 26.62
CA PHE A 410 3.85 22.71 26.50
C PHE A 410 4.11 24.19 26.18
N GLU A 411 3.10 25.00 25.93
CA GLU A 411 3.28 26.42 25.57
C GLU A 411 4.10 27.18 26.62
N VAL A 412 3.89 26.88 27.90
CA VAL A 412 4.58 27.54 29.04
C VAL A 412 6.09 27.26 29.04
N HIS A 413 6.51 26.15 28.44
CA HIS A 413 7.91 25.70 28.41
C HIS A 413 8.66 26.17 27.15
N LEU A 414 7.99 26.82 26.20
CA LEU A 414 8.65 27.35 25.00
C LEU A 414 9.65 28.44 25.38
N GLY A 415 10.86 28.37 24.84
CA GLY A 415 11.97 29.29 25.16
C GLY A 415 12.85 28.86 26.34
N ASP A 416 12.41 27.91 27.16
CA ASP A 416 13.23 27.32 28.22
C ASP A 416 14.29 26.38 27.61
N LYS A 417 15.57 26.56 27.97
CA LYS A 417 16.68 25.75 27.45
C LYS A 417 16.76 24.38 28.11
N ASP A 418 16.28 24.26 29.35
CA ASP A 418 16.39 23.06 30.17
C ASP A 418 15.13 22.18 30.10
N ALA A 419 14.03 22.71 29.55
CA ALA A 419 12.81 21.94 29.34
C ALA A 419 13.05 20.74 28.41
N GLN A 420 12.69 19.55 28.90
CA GLN A 420 12.71 18.29 28.17
C GLN A 420 11.32 17.96 27.63
N PHE A 421 11.24 17.56 26.36
CA PHE A 421 9.99 17.12 25.76
C PHE A 421 9.71 15.68 26.16
N THR A 422 8.51 15.44 26.69
CA THR A 422 8.04 14.10 27.03
C THR A 422 7.08 13.55 25.98
N GLN A 423 6.57 14.41 25.08
CA GLN A 423 5.56 14.05 24.09
C GLN A 423 5.77 14.75 22.74
N LEU A 424 5.40 14.06 21.66
CA LEU A 424 5.37 14.62 20.31
C LEU A 424 4.15 15.52 20.11
N GLY A 425 4.36 16.65 19.46
CA GLY A 425 3.31 17.59 19.08
C GLY A 425 3.86 18.79 18.31
N VAL A 426 2.95 19.65 17.84
CA VAL A 426 3.30 20.85 17.07
C VAL A 426 4.30 21.73 17.82
N LEU A 427 4.07 21.96 19.12
CA LEU A 427 4.93 22.83 19.93
C LEU A 427 6.32 22.20 20.21
N SER A 428 6.42 20.87 20.37
CA SER A 428 7.72 20.22 20.56
C SER A 428 8.55 20.17 19.27
N TYR A 429 7.91 19.99 18.10
CA TYR A 429 8.60 20.14 16.81
C TYR A 429 9.03 21.60 16.55
N PHE A 430 8.16 22.57 16.87
CA PHE A 430 8.49 24.00 16.78
C PHE A 430 9.73 24.36 17.58
N GLU A 431 9.75 23.99 18.87
CA GLU A 431 10.88 24.29 19.72
C GLU A 431 12.16 23.54 19.29
N SER A 432 12.04 22.29 18.81
CA SER A 432 13.17 21.52 18.26
C SER A 432 13.80 22.21 17.04
N ILE A 433 12.99 22.68 16.10
CA ILE A 433 13.47 23.39 14.90
C ILE A 433 14.00 24.79 15.27
N ARG A 434 13.33 25.50 16.19
CA ARG A 434 13.75 26.82 16.66
C ARG A 434 15.12 26.78 17.32
N ARG A 435 15.38 25.81 18.20
CA ARG A 435 16.69 25.63 18.85
C ARG A 435 17.81 25.40 17.82
N GLU A 436 17.58 24.56 16.81
CA GLU A 436 18.54 24.36 15.72
C GLU A 436 18.72 25.62 14.85
N SER A 437 17.66 26.39 14.66
CA SER A 437 17.68 27.62 13.86
C SER A 437 18.55 28.72 14.47
N LEU A 438 18.71 28.73 15.80
CA LEU A 438 19.59 29.68 16.49
C LEU A 438 21.08 29.41 16.22
N GLU A 439 21.44 28.20 15.79
CA GLU A 439 22.82 27.85 15.42
C GLU A 439 23.17 28.29 13.99
N GLN A 440 22.18 28.71 13.20
CA GLN A 440 22.37 29.15 11.82
C GLN A 440 22.76 30.63 11.77
N ALA A 441 23.61 31.00 10.80
CA ALA A 441 24.04 32.39 10.61
C ALA A 441 22.87 33.33 10.29
N THR A 442 21.84 32.82 9.60
CA THR A 442 20.57 33.49 9.36
C THR A 442 19.45 32.54 9.78
N PRO A 443 18.79 32.78 10.93
CA PRO A 443 17.69 31.93 11.37
C PRO A 443 16.48 32.06 10.44
N PRO A 444 15.88 30.96 9.98
CA PRO A 444 14.67 31.05 9.18
C PRO A 444 13.45 31.47 10.00
N ALA A 445 12.50 32.10 9.31
CA ALA A 445 11.23 32.48 9.88
C ALA A 445 10.29 31.25 10.01
N ILE A 446 9.95 30.89 11.24
CA ILE A 446 9.13 29.71 11.56
C ILE A 446 7.77 30.16 12.11
N ALA A 447 6.70 29.50 11.69
CA ALA A 447 5.35 29.72 12.22
C ALA A 447 4.68 28.42 12.64
N VAL A 448 3.77 28.54 13.62
CA VAL A 448 2.83 27.49 14.02
C VAL A 448 1.44 27.88 13.54
N LEU A 449 0.76 26.98 12.84
CA LEU A 449 -0.59 27.18 12.36
C LEU A 449 -1.44 25.95 12.69
N THR A 450 -2.34 26.12 13.66
CA THR A 450 -3.27 25.07 14.11
C THR A 450 -4.67 25.65 14.33
N GLY A 451 -5.66 24.79 14.56
CA GLY A 451 -7.04 25.21 14.81
C GLY A 451 -7.23 25.98 16.12
N SER A 452 -6.22 26.12 16.97
CA SER A 452 -6.36 26.78 18.28
C SER A 452 -5.19 27.68 18.67
N ILE A 453 -3.99 27.40 18.15
CA ILE A 453 -2.78 28.17 18.39
C ILE A 453 -2.19 28.60 17.05
N VAL A 454 -1.94 29.91 16.92
CA VAL A 454 -1.18 30.49 15.82
C VAL A 454 -0.03 31.29 16.41
N ILE A 455 1.20 30.94 16.04
CA ILE A 455 2.42 31.63 16.43
C ILE A 455 3.11 32.09 15.15
N ILE A 456 3.45 33.37 15.08
CA ILE A 456 4.17 33.96 13.94
C ILE A 456 5.49 34.56 14.41
N PRO A 457 6.49 34.67 13.53
CA PRO A 457 7.67 35.46 13.81
C PRO A 457 7.33 36.96 13.72
N THR A 458 7.93 37.78 14.58
CA THR A 458 7.59 39.20 14.71
C THR A 458 7.83 39.99 13.42
N VAL A 459 8.78 39.56 12.58
CA VAL A 459 9.02 40.12 11.23
C VAL A 459 7.78 40.08 10.32
N ALA A 460 6.89 39.10 10.49
CA ALA A 460 5.70 38.94 9.67
C ALA A 460 4.51 39.80 10.16
N LYS A 461 4.61 40.41 11.35
CA LYS A 461 3.55 41.20 11.97
C LYS A 461 3.04 42.35 11.08
N PRO A 462 3.89 43.24 10.51
CA PRO A 462 3.41 44.41 9.77
C PRO A 462 2.58 44.01 8.54
N ARG A 463 3.02 42.97 7.83
CA ARG A 463 2.32 42.45 6.66
C ARG A 463 1.02 41.75 7.04
N LEU A 464 0.97 41.05 8.18
CA LEU A 464 -0.27 40.45 8.67
C LEU A 464 -1.33 41.51 9.03
N GLU A 465 -0.91 42.60 9.66
CA GLU A 465 -1.80 43.73 9.98
C GLU A 465 -2.35 44.43 8.73
N GLU A 466 -1.57 44.46 7.65
CA GLU A 466 -2.00 44.96 6.34
C GLU A 466 -3.07 44.07 5.70
N LEU A 467 -2.93 42.74 5.80
CA LEU A 467 -3.86 41.78 5.18
C LEU A 467 -5.22 41.68 5.90
N LEU A 468 -5.22 41.72 7.24
CA LEU A 468 -6.43 41.47 8.04
C LEU A 468 -6.99 42.71 8.76
N GLY A 469 -6.24 43.81 8.76
CA GLY A 469 -6.52 45.01 9.53
C GLY A 469 -6.11 44.85 11.01
N GLY A 470 -5.14 45.65 11.46
CA GLY A 470 -4.55 45.54 12.81
C GLY A 470 -5.56 45.56 13.96
N ASN A 471 -6.71 46.24 13.80
CA ASN A 471 -7.74 46.33 14.84
C ASN A 471 -8.44 44.98 15.14
N ARG A 472 -8.34 43.99 14.24
CA ARG A 472 -8.94 42.66 14.42
C ARG A 472 -7.97 41.66 15.06
N LEU A 473 -6.70 42.02 15.19
CA LEU A 473 -5.64 41.13 15.66
C LEU A 473 -5.25 41.47 17.10
N THR A 474 -5.09 40.42 17.90
CA THR A 474 -4.57 40.52 19.26
C THR A 474 -3.31 39.67 19.38
N TYR A 475 -2.28 40.25 20.02
CA TYR A 475 -0.97 39.63 20.17
C TYR A 475 -0.70 39.30 21.64
N GLN A 476 -0.13 38.13 21.90
CA GLN A 476 0.27 37.67 23.23
C GLN A 476 1.68 37.10 23.20
N SER A 477 2.38 37.15 24.34
CA SER A 477 3.67 36.45 24.51
C SER A 477 3.47 34.93 24.50
N VAL A 478 4.46 34.20 23.99
CA VAL A 478 4.45 32.74 23.91
C VAL A 478 5.46 32.18 24.92
N GLY A 479 4.98 31.55 26.00
CA GLY A 479 5.85 30.96 27.02
C GLY A 479 6.90 31.95 27.54
N GLN A 480 8.17 31.55 27.44
CA GLN A 480 9.36 32.35 27.80
C GLN A 480 10.09 32.95 26.58
N LEU A 481 9.47 32.92 25.39
CA LEU A 481 10.06 33.50 24.18
C LEU A 481 10.01 35.03 24.22
N SER A 482 11.02 35.66 23.60
CA SER A 482 11.03 37.12 23.43
C SER A 482 9.89 37.56 22.50
N PRO A 483 9.09 38.58 22.88
CA PRO A 483 8.10 39.19 21.99
C PRO A 483 8.72 39.80 20.72
N ASP A 484 10.02 40.10 20.74
CA ASP A 484 10.74 40.61 19.58
C ASP A 484 11.01 39.51 18.53
N ASP A 485 10.95 38.24 18.94
CA ASP A 485 11.18 37.10 18.06
C ASP A 485 9.87 36.47 17.57
N PHE A 486 8.95 36.18 18.51
CA PHE A 486 7.71 35.45 18.22
C PHE A 486 6.51 36.02 18.97
N LEU A 487 5.34 35.97 18.32
CA LEU A 487 4.07 36.43 18.87
C LEU A 487 2.96 35.40 18.64
N LYS A 488 2.15 35.17 19.66
CA LYS A 488 0.89 34.44 19.54
C LYS A 488 -0.17 35.37 18.96
N VAL A 489 -0.87 34.93 17.94
CA VAL A 489 -1.90 35.72 17.26
C VAL A 489 -3.28 35.13 17.53
N ARG A 490 -4.23 35.99 17.88
CA ARG A 490 -5.65 35.66 17.85
C ARG A 490 -6.39 36.68 17.01
N LEU A 491 -7.20 36.18 16.09
CA LEU A 491 -8.08 36.98 15.25
C LEU A 491 -9.48 37.06 15.86
N VAL A 492 -10.06 38.25 15.91
CA VAL A 492 -11.46 38.46 16.25
C VAL A 492 -12.30 38.23 14.97
N GLY A 493 -12.93 37.06 14.87
CA GLY A 493 -13.77 36.65 13.74
C GLY A 493 -13.44 35.27 13.17
N SER A 494 -13.56 35.10 11.85
CA SER A 494 -13.35 33.83 11.15
C SER A 494 -11.87 33.40 11.15
N GLN A 495 -11.59 32.21 11.67
CA GLN A 495 -10.23 31.65 11.67
C GLN A 495 -9.71 31.30 10.27
N HIS A 496 -10.61 31.09 9.31
CA HIS A 496 -10.26 30.86 7.90
C HIS A 496 -9.47 32.03 7.30
N ASP A 497 -9.82 33.27 7.67
CA ASP A 497 -9.13 34.47 7.21
C ASP A 497 -7.66 34.47 7.69
N LEU A 498 -7.43 34.01 8.93
CA LEU A 498 -6.09 33.91 9.50
C LEU A 498 -5.24 32.84 8.80
N VAL A 499 -5.82 31.68 8.51
CA VAL A 499 -5.15 30.62 7.73
C VAL A 499 -4.75 31.15 6.35
N THR A 500 -5.65 31.86 5.68
CA THR A 500 -5.42 32.46 4.36
C THR A 500 -4.27 33.48 4.42
N ALA A 501 -4.27 34.38 5.40
CA ALA A 501 -3.23 35.39 5.55
C ALA A 501 -1.85 34.78 5.88
N VAL A 502 -1.78 33.80 6.79
CA VAL A 502 -0.52 33.09 7.09
C VAL A 502 -0.01 32.32 5.88
N THR A 503 -0.91 31.75 5.09
CA THR A 503 -0.56 31.08 3.82
C THR A 503 0.05 32.06 2.83
N GLN A 504 -0.47 33.29 2.74
CA GLN A 504 0.10 34.33 1.90
C GLN A 504 1.50 34.76 2.39
N LEU A 505 1.68 34.97 3.69
CA LEU A 505 2.99 35.29 4.27
C LEU A 505 4.04 34.20 3.99
N PHE A 506 3.59 32.94 3.99
CA PHE A 506 4.43 31.79 3.62
C PHE A 506 4.77 31.77 2.13
N GLN A 507 3.83 32.11 1.23
CA GLN A 507 4.11 32.25 -0.19
C GLN A 507 5.11 33.38 -0.47
N GLU A 508 4.89 34.56 0.14
CA GLU A 508 5.76 35.75 0.04
C GLU A 508 7.17 35.52 0.63
N GLY A 509 7.37 34.47 1.43
CA GLY A 509 8.67 34.10 2.01
C GLY A 509 9.03 34.82 3.30
N LEU A 510 8.10 35.59 3.86
CA LEU A 510 8.21 36.13 5.22
C LEU A 510 8.16 35.02 6.28
N ILE A 511 7.61 33.86 5.92
CA ILE A 511 7.65 32.62 6.69
C ILE A 511 8.23 31.53 5.77
N GLN A 512 9.18 30.74 6.27
CA GLN A 512 9.87 29.68 5.52
C GLN A 512 9.50 28.28 6.01
N VAL A 513 9.10 28.15 7.28
CA VAL A 513 8.69 26.88 7.88
C VAL A 513 7.33 27.05 8.55
N VAL A 514 6.38 26.20 8.18
CA VAL A 514 5.06 26.12 8.84
C VAL A 514 4.92 24.76 9.50
N ILE A 515 4.57 24.75 10.78
CA ILE A 515 4.33 23.54 11.56
C ILE A 515 2.86 23.56 11.97
N GLY A 516 2.15 22.48 11.68
CA GLY A 516 0.73 22.41 12.01
C GLY A 516 0.20 21.00 12.09
N THR A 517 -1.09 20.91 12.36
CA THR A 517 -1.75 19.63 12.47
C THR A 517 -2.21 19.11 11.12
N LYS A 518 -2.24 17.80 10.99
CA LYS A 518 -2.72 17.10 9.80
C LYS A 518 -4.19 17.41 9.47
N SER A 519 -5.04 17.60 10.47
CA SER A 519 -6.46 17.94 10.27
C SER A 519 -6.64 19.27 9.53
N LEU A 520 -5.87 20.31 9.91
CA LEU A 520 -5.99 21.65 9.36
C LEU A 520 -5.19 21.83 8.07
N LEU A 521 -3.93 21.37 8.06
CA LEU A 521 -3.00 21.63 6.97
C LEU A 521 -2.78 20.42 6.06
N GLY A 522 -3.20 19.22 6.49
CA GLY A 522 -3.17 18.01 5.67
C GLY A 522 -4.39 17.87 4.77
N GLU A 523 -5.55 18.37 5.21
CA GLU A 523 -6.80 18.37 4.44
C GLU A 523 -7.24 19.81 4.11
N GLY A 524 -7.70 20.07 2.89
CA GLY A 524 -8.31 21.36 2.57
C GLY A 524 -7.38 22.57 2.32
N TRP A 525 -6.15 22.57 2.88
CA TRP A 525 -5.18 23.67 2.72
C TRP A 525 -4.53 23.70 1.32
N ASP A 526 -4.20 24.90 0.82
CA ASP A 526 -3.58 25.09 -0.51
C ASP A 526 -2.41 26.08 -0.47
N ALA A 527 -1.19 25.55 -0.50
CA ALA A 527 0.04 26.32 -0.62
C ALA A 527 0.96 25.70 -1.67
N PRO A 528 0.86 26.10 -2.96
CA PRO A 528 1.65 25.51 -4.02
C PRO A 528 3.14 25.81 -3.88
N CYS A 529 3.58 26.73 -3.01
CA CYS A 529 5.00 27.02 -2.80
C CYS A 529 5.77 25.94 -2.00
N VAL A 530 5.09 24.98 -1.34
CA VAL A 530 5.74 23.97 -0.46
C VAL A 530 6.74 23.09 -1.22
N ASN A 531 8.03 23.20 -0.91
CA ASN A 531 9.11 22.45 -1.58
C ASN A 531 9.80 21.39 -0.68
N SER A 532 9.39 21.32 0.59
CA SER A 532 9.76 20.24 1.52
C SER A 532 8.57 19.93 2.43
N LEU A 533 8.17 18.67 2.52
CA LEU A 533 7.09 18.19 3.38
C LEU A 533 7.63 17.13 4.33
N ILE A 534 7.47 17.32 5.64
CA ILE A 534 7.82 16.33 6.65
C ILE A 534 6.54 15.77 7.28
N LEU A 535 6.30 14.47 7.07
CA LEU A 535 5.23 13.74 7.74
C LEU A 535 5.76 13.22 9.08
N ALA A 536 5.63 14.05 10.11
CA ALA A 536 6.22 13.81 11.42
C ALA A 536 5.36 12.93 12.34
N SER A 537 4.11 12.66 11.96
CA SER A 537 3.20 11.79 12.70
C SER A 537 2.97 10.42 12.07
N PHE A 538 2.25 9.58 12.80
CA PHE A 538 1.90 8.23 12.40
C PHE A 538 0.79 8.28 11.33
N VAL A 539 1.13 7.95 10.09
CA VAL A 539 0.17 7.94 8.98
C VAL A 539 -0.22 6.51 8.64
N GLY A 540 -1.33 6.05 9.25
CA GLY A 540 -1.83 4.69 9.06
C GLY A 540 -2.37 4.41 7.64
N SER A 541 -2.99 5.39 6.96
CA SER A 541 -3.63 5.17 5.66
C SER A 541 -2.86 5.78 4.49
N PHE A 542 -2.82 5.04 3.37
CA PHE A 542 -2.28 5.51 2.09
C PHE A 542 -2.95 6.79 1.60
N MET A 543 -4.27 6.81 1.62
CA MET A 543 -5.14 7.90 1.23
C MET A 543 -4.78 9.23 1.91
N LEU A 544 -4.71 9.27 3.24
CA LEU A 544 -4.33 10.49 3.97
C LEU A 544 -2.92 10.92 3.61
N SER A 545 -2.00 9.96 3.48
CA SER A 545 -0.64 10.24 3.03
C SER A 545 -0.61 10.82 1.61
N ASN A 546 -1.48 10.36 0.71
CA ASN A 546 -1.56 10.85 -0.66
C ASN A 546 -2.14 12.26 -0.74
N GLN A 547 -3.14 12.58 0.09
CA GLN A 547 -3.69 13.93 0.18
C GLN A 547 -2.65 14.93 0.68
N MET A 548 -1.91 14.59 1.73
CA MET A 548 -0.82 15.43 2.25
C MET A 548 0.30 15.62 1.21
N ARG A 549 0.73 14.53 0.54
CA ARG A 549 1.70 14.59 -0.58
C ARG A 549 1.23 15.51 -1.69
N GLY A 550 -0.04 15.42 -2.07
CA GLY A 550 -0.70 16.22 -3.11
C GLY A 550 -0.67 17.74 -2.88
N ARG A 551 -0.32 18.20 -1.68
CA ARG A 551 -0.11 19.62 -1.36
C ARG A 551 1.28 20.10 -1.79
N ALA A 552 2.29 19.28 -1.54
CA ALA A 552 3.68 19.64 -1.77
C ALA A 552 4.10 19.51 -3.24
N ILE A 553 3.51 18.58 -3.98
CA ILE A 553 3.91 18.25 -5.36
C ILE A 553 3.27 19.13 -6.44
N ARG A 554 2.59 20.21 -6.05
CA ARG A 554 2.01 21.16 -7.02
C ARG A 554 3.09 22.05 -7.61
N VAL A 555 2.95 22.37 -8.90
CA VAL A 555 3.74 23.44 -9.53
C VAL A 555 3.37 24.79 -8.93
N TRP A 556 4.36 25.69 -8.88
CA TRP A 556 4.18 27.04 -8.40
C TRP A 556 4.53 27.99 -9.54
N PRO A 557 3.62 28.86 -10.01
CA PRO A 557 3.90 29.73 -11.15
C PRO A 557 5.09 30.68 -10.96
N GLU A 558 5.38 31.08 -9.72
CA GLU A 558 6.51 31.97 -9.41
C GLU A 558 7.86 31.22 -9.39
N ASP A 559 7.84 29.89 -9.27
CA ASP A 559 9.02 29.03 -9.39
C ASP A 559 8.68 27.78 -10.25
N PRO A 560 8.74 27.91 -11.59
CA PRO A 560 8.48 26.80 -12.51
C PRO A 560 9.44 25.61 -12.32
N ASP A 561 10.60 25.89 -11.73
CA ASP A 561 11.69 24.96 -11.51
C ASP A 561 11.59 24.26 -10.14
N LYS A 562 10.56 24.58 -9.36
CA LYS A 562 10.31 23.98 -8.06
C LYS A 562 10.41 22.45 -8.13
N THR A 563 11.09 21.87 -7.14
CA THR A 563 11.01 20.43 -6.84
C THR A 563 10.50 20.24 -5.42
N SER A 564 9.95 19.08 -5.12
CA SER A 564 9.40 18.80 -3.79
C SER A 564 9.94 17.52 -3.16
N ASN A 565 10.45 17.63 -1.93
CA ASN A 565 10.88 16.48 -1.15
C ASN A 565 9.80 16.11 -0.13
N ILE A 566 9.42 14.84 -0.06
CA ILE A 566 8.47 14.32 0.92
C ILE A 566 9.21 13.37 1.86
N TRP A 567 9.24 13.70 3.15
CA TRP A 567 9.93 12.93 4.17
C TRP A 567 8.97 12.07 4.98
N HIS A 568 9.30 10.79 5.11
CA HIS A 568 8.63 9.81 5.95
C HIS A 568 9.55 9.39 7.10
N LEU A 569 9.06 9.47 8.33
CA LEU A 569 9.83 9.07 9.51
C LEU A 569 9.48 7.63 9.91
N VAL A 570 10.50 6.82 10.18
CA VAL A 570 10.34 5.42 10.61
C VAL A 570 11.06 5.21 11.94
N SER A 571 10.32 5.01 13.03
CA SER A 571 10.93 4.60 14.31
C SER A 571 11.30 3.12 14.27
N ILE A 572 12.56 2.79 14.50
CA ILE A 572 13.04 1.40 14.49
C ILE A 572 13.64 0.99 15.83
N ASN A 573 13.17 -0.15 16.37
CA ASN A 573 13.81 -0.77 17.52
C ASN A 573 14.76 -1.88 17.07
N LEU A 574 16.04 -1.73 17.38
CA LEU A 574 17.06 -2.74 17.06
C LEU A 574 17.38 -3.67 18.24
N SER A 575 16.69 -3.55 19.39
CA SER A 575 16.92 -4.43 20.54
C SER A 575 16.25 -5.80 20.42
N LEU A 576 16.67 -6.58 19.43
CA LEU A 576 16.42 -8.02 19.44
C LEU A 576 17.42 -8.70 20.38
N LYS A 577 17.12 -8.69 21.69
CA LYS A 577 17.77 -9.62 22.62
C LYS A 577 17.14 -11.00 22.42
N LYS A 578 17.97 -11.95 21.95
CA LYS A 578 17.62 -13.34 21.67
C LYS A 578 16.77 -13.92 22.82
N TRP A 579 15.54 -14.35 22.53
CA TRP A 579 14.64 -14.91 23.55
C TRP A 579 14.99 -16.35 23.94
N TYR A 580 15.95 -16.97 23.23
CA TYR A 580 16.36 -18.35 23.42
C TYR A 580 17.89 -18.51 23.28
N GLU A 581 18.52 -19.20 24.23
CA GLU A 581 19.90 -19.71 24.09
C GLU A 581 19.83 -21.12 23.49
N LYS A 582 20.39 -21.39 22.29
CA LYS A 582 20.76 -22.76 21.84
C LYS A 582 21.60 -22.91 20.55
N SER A 583 21.87 -24.18 20.21
CA SER A 583 22.95 -24.79 19.41
C SER A 583 23.24 -24.23 18.01
N ASP A 584 24.48 -24.42 17.55
CA ASP A 584 25.02 -23.79 16.32
C ASP A 584 24.26 -24.12 15.01
N LEU A 585 23.60 -25.28 14.93
CA LEU A 585 22.82 -25.69 13.74
C LEU A 585 21.46 -24.97 13.61
N GLU A 586 20.85 -24.56 14.73
CA GLU A 586 19.58 -23.82 14.72
C GLU A 586 19.82 -22.30 14.56
N LYS A 587 21.04 -21.81 14.88
CA LYS A 587 21.42 -20.41 14.68
C LYS A 587 21.40 -19.99 13.22
N GLU A 588 21.93 -20.82 12.32
CA GLU A 588 21.97 -20.50 10.88
C GLU A 588 20.59 -20.53 10.22
N GLU A 589 19.73 -21.50 10.57
CA GLU A 589 18.34 -21.56 10.07
C GLU A 589 17.49 -20.38 10.60
N ILE A 590 17.69 -19.96 11.85
CA ILE A 590 16.94 -18.84 12.45
C ILE A 590 17.48 -17.48 11.97
N GLU A 591 18.79 -17.26 11.90
CA GLU A 591 19.35 -15.99 11.37
C GLU A 591 18.93 -15.74 9.92
N ALA A 592 18.73 -16.78 9.11
CA ALA A 592 18.17 -16.67 7.76
C ALA A 592 16.66 -16.35 7.72
N ILE A 593 15.91 -16.65 8.80
CA ILE A 593 14.46 -16.43 8.91
C ILE A 593 14.13 -15.11 9.65
N THR A 594 15.00 -14.65 10.56
CA THR A 594 14.78 -13.49 11.45
C THR A 594 15.09 -12.14 10.79
N ASP A 595 15.57 -12.12 9.54
CA ASP A 595 15.71 -10.90 8.71
C ASP A 595 14.36 -10.35 8.21
N GLN A 596 13.24 -10.77 8.82
CA GLN A 596 11.91 -10.24 8.50
C GLN A 596 11.73 -8.86 9.13
N LEU A 597 11.80 -7.86 8.24
CA LEU A 597 11.48 -6.45 8.42
C LEU A 597 10.33 -6.10 9.38
N LYS A 598 9.31 -6.96 9.43
CA LYS A 598 8.06 -6.80 10.20
C LYS A 598 8.27 -6.77 11.72
N GLU A 599 9.37 -7.32 12.24
CA GLU A 599 9.65 -7.34 13.69
C GLU A 599 10.22 -6.01 14.22
N TYR A 600 10.83 -5.19 13.36
CA TYR A 600 11.67 -4.06 13.80
C TYR A 600 10.90 -2.75 13.99
N SER A 601 9.76 -2.54 13.30
CA SER A 601 9.07 -1.26 13.30
C SER A 601 7.60 -1.29 12.84
N PRO A 602 6.66 -0.69 13.61
CA PRO A 602 5.30 -0.40 13.13
C PRO A 602 5.26 0.56 11.94
N ASP A 603 6.08 1.60 12.00
CA ASP A 603 6.10 2.66 10.98
C ASP A 603 6.54 2.09 9.63
N LEU A 604 7.47 1.14 9.62
CA LEU A 604 8.02 0.55 8.39
C LEU A 604 7.00 -0.33 7.65
N GLU A 605 6.25 -1.17 8.36
CA GLU A 605 5.18 -1.99 7.74
C GLU A 605 4.11 -1.10 7.08
N LEU A 606 3.74 -0.02 7.77
CA LEU A 606 2.77 0.94 7.23
C LEU A 606 3.34 1.73 6.07
N LEU A 607 4.62 2.10 6.14
CA LEU A 607 5.32 2.73 5.03
C LEU A 607 5.32 1.81 3.79
N GLU A 608 5.68 0.54 3.95
CA GLU A 608 5.68 -0.45 2.88
C GLU A 608 4.30 -0.56 2.21
N ARG A 609 3.24 -0.68 3.02
CA ARG A 609 1.86 -0.70 2.52
C ARG A 609 1.51 0.56 1.72
N ARG A 610 1.90 1.74 2.19
CA ARG A 610 1.63 3.01 1.49
C ARG A 610 2.43 3.13 0.20
N MET A 611 3.68 2.70 0.20
CA MET A 611 4.58 2.82 -0.95
C MET A 611 4.16 1.96 -2.15
N LYS A 612 3.48 0.82 -1.91
CA LYS A 612 2.94 -0.05 -2.99
C LYS A 612 2.07 0.68 -4.02
N GLN A 613 1.39 1.74 -3.59
CA GLN A 613 0.46 2.50 -4.44
C GLN A 613 1.04 3.85 -4.92
N PHE A 614 2.17 4.32 -4.37
CA PHE A 614 2.83 5.54 -4.84
C PHE A 614 3.76 5.26 -6.03
N LEU A 615 3.41 5.79 -7.20
CA LEU A 615 4.35 5.89 -8.32
C LEU A 615 5.35 7.01 -8.07
N GLY A 616 6.64 6.74 -8.21
CA GLY A 616 7.67 7.78 -8.20
C GLY A 616 9.02 7.31 -8.71
N LEU A 617 9.98 8.23 -8.75
CA LEU A 617 11.30 8.00 -9.33
C LEU A 617 12.13 7.04 -8.46
N HIS A 618 12.74 6.03 -9.09
CA HIS A 618 13.65 5.12 -8.40
C HIS A 618 14.94 5.84 -7.98
N TYR A 619 15.44 5.55 -6.79
CA TYR A 619 16.61 6.18 -6.18
C TYR A 619 17.88 6.13 -7.06
N LYS A 620 18.18 4.98 -7.66
CA LYS A 620 19.42 4.75 -8.43
C LYS A 620 19.23 4.74 -9.95
N GLY A 621 18.01 4.88 -10.47
CA GLY A 621 17.71 4.58 -11.87
C GLY A 621 16.67 5.51 -12.48
N PRO A 622 16.75 5.81 -13.79
CA PRO A 622 15.87 6.77 -14.45
C PRO A 622 14.55 6.12 -14.88
N PHE A 623 13.85 5.49 -13.94
CA PHE A 623 12.54 4.86 -14.19
C PHE A 623 11.60 5.08 -13.01
N ILE A 624 10.30 4.91 -13.29
CA ILE A 624 9.21 5.17 -12.35
C ILE A 624 8.55 3.84 -12.00
N GLU A 625 8.51 3.53 -10.71
CA GLU A 625 7.86 2.33 -10.18
C GLU A 625 7.17 2.64 -8.85
N SER A 626 6.27 1.75 -8.44
CA SER A 626 5.69 1.73 -7.09
C SER A 626 6.37 0.69 -6.20
N GLY A 627 6.16 0.82 -4.89
CA GLY A 627 6.75 -0.07 -3.88
C GLY A 627 7.86 0.59 -3.07
N ILE A 628 8.29 -0.10 -2.01
CA ILE A 628 9.39 0.35 -1.14
C ILE A 628 10.76 0.12 -1.79
N GLU A 629 10.82 -0.81 -2.75
CA GLU A 629 11.99 -1.18 -3.52
C GLU A 629 12.56 0.00 -4.31
N ARG A 630 11.71 0.97 -4.68
CA ARG A 630 12.14 2.20 -5.38
C ARG A 630 13.11 3.06 -4.56
N LEU A 631 13.07 2.90 -3.25
CA LEU A 631 13.98 3.55 -2.29
C LEU A 631 15.32 2.80 -2.19
N ALA A 632 15.46 1.69 -2.92
CA ALA A 632 16.65 0.85 -3.03
C ALA A 632 17.17 0.33 -1.68
N PHE A 633 16.26 -0.10 -0.79
CA PHE A 633 16.57 -0.74 0.50
C PHE A 633 16.96 -2.22 0.38
N ASP A 634 17.07 -2.74 -0.84
CA ASP A 634 17.36 -4.16 -1.09
C ASP A 634 18.68 -4.59 -0.44
N ASN A 635 18.65 -5.72 0.27
CA ASN A 635 19.80 -6.36 0.91
C ASN A 635 20.50 -5.57 2.04
N ILE A 636 19.81 -4.64 2.70
CA ILE A 636 20.38 -3.92 3.86
C ILE A 636 20.26 -4.78 5.12
N ARG A 637 21.36 -4.88 5.90
CA ARG A 637 21.28 -5.43 7.26
C ARG A 637 20.81 -4.33 8.20
N TYR A 638 19.77 -4.59 8.97
CA TYR A 638 19.19 -3.65 9.93
C TYR A 638 20.08 -3.49 11.17
N THR A 639 21.20 -2.79 10.99
CA THR A 639 22.14 -2.42 12.05
C THR A 639 22.17 -0.91 12.19
N LYS A 640 22.37 -0.42 13.42
CA LYS A 640 22.37 1.03 13.72
C LYS A 640 23.33 1.80 12.81
N LYS A 641 24.54 1.26 12.60
CA LYS A 641 25.57 1.87 11.75
C LYS A 641 25.15 1.94 10.28
N GLN A 642 24.55 0.87 9.73
CA GLN A 642 24.12 0.87 8.32
C GLN A 642 22.92 1.78 8.09
N LEU A 643 21.96 1.80 9.02
CA LEU A 643 20.80 2.70 8.93
C LEU A 643 21.18 4.17 9.11
N GLN A 644 22.15 4.48 9.98
CA GLN A 644 22.72 5.83 10.06
C GLN A 644 23.39 6.25 8.76
N LYS A 645 24.20 5.38 8.15
CA LYS A 645 24.81 5.64 6.84
C LYS A 645 23.74 5.88 5.76
N LEU A 646 22.65 5.10 5.79
CA LEU A 646 21.54 5.27 4.86
C LEU A 646 20.82 6.62 5.07
N ASN A 647 20.63 7.05 6.32
CA ASN A 647 20.09 8.38 6.62
C ASN A 647 21.01 9.48 6.06
N GLU A 648 22.33 9.37 6.24
CA GLU A 648 23.31 10.32 5.71
C GLU A 648 23.24 10.39 4.17
N GLU A 649 23.25 9.25 3.48
CA GLU A 649 23.11 9.16 2.01
C GLU A 649 21.78 9.75 1.53
N THR A 650 20.72 9.58 2.30
CA THR A 650 19.38 10.09 1.98
C THR A 650 19.32 11.61 2.14
N LEU A 651 19.88 12.15 3.22
CA LEU A 651 20.01 13.59 3.46
C LEU A 651 20.87 14.24 2.37
N GLU A 652 22.04 13.68 2.05
CA GLU A 652 22.89 14.20 0.98
C GLU A 652 22.14 14.25 -0.35
N ARG A 653 21.49 13.15 -0.73
CA ARG A 653 20.70 13.07 -1.96
C ARG A 653 19.56 14.07 -2.02
N SER A 654 18.91 14.36 -0.89
CA SER A 654 17.80 15.30 -0.84
C SER A 654 18.19 16.73 -1.21
N THR A 655 19.48 17.07 -1.10
CA THR A 655 20.02 18.38 -1.48
C THR A 655 20.22 18.53 -3.00
N HIS A 656 20.32 17.42 -3.74
CA HIS A 656 20.60 17.40 -5.19
C HIS A 656 19.31 17.62 -6.03
N ARG A 657 18.70 18.81 -5.91
CA ARG A 657 17.40 19.13 -6.54
C ARG A 657 17.41 19.08 -8.07
N GLN A 658 18.53 19.47 -8.69
CA GLN A 658 18.68 19.44 -10.14
C GLN A 658 18.69 17.99 -10.67
N GLU A 659 19.41 17.09 -10.00
CA GLU A 659 19.46 15.68 -10.37
C GLU A 659 18.09 15.01 -10.28
N LEU A 660 17.28 15.37 -9.27
CA LEU A 660 15.90 14.91 -9.17
C LEU A 660 15.08 15.34 -10.40
N ARG A 661 15.18 16.60 -10.81
CA ARG A 661 14.47 17.13 -11.99
C ARG A 661 14.91 16.40 -13.26
N ASP A 662 16.21 16.22 -13.45
CA ASP A 662 16.78 15.56 -14.62
C ASP A 662 16.45 14.05 -14.64
N GLY A 663 16.36 13.43 -13.46
CA GLY A 663 15.87 12.07 -13.27
C GLY A 663 14.43 11.90 -13.75
N TRP A 664 13.54 12.81 -13.38
CA TRP A 664 12.18 12.84 -13.95
C TRP A 664 12.22 13.09 -15.46
N LYS A 665 12.92 14.11 -15.95
CA LYS A 665 13.01 14.40 -17.39
C LYS A 665 13.57 13.25 -18.24
N SER A 666 14.42 12.40 -17.68
CA SER A 666 14.93 11.19 -18.37
C SER A 666 13.98 9.99 -18.26
N ALA A 667 13.21 9.89 -17.18
CA ALA A 667 12.21 8.84 -16.99
C ALA A 667 10.88 9.12 -17.72
N LEU A 668 10.56 10.37 -18.06
CA LEU A 668 9.29 10.77 -18.71
C LEU A 668 9.21 10.51 -20.24
N PRO A 669 10.27 10.58 -21.07
CA PRO A 669 10.24 10.25 -22.50
C PRO A 669 9.96 8.76 -22.77
N ILE A 670 10.21 7.91 -21.76
CA ILE A 670 9.79 6.51 -21.71
C ILE A 670 8.23 6.40 -21.71
N LEU A 671 7.49 7.50 -21.55
CA LEU A 671 6.02 7.54 -21.39
C LEU A 671 5.20 7.83 -22.66
N GLU A 672 5.81 8.02 -23.84
CA GLU A 672 5.03 8.38 -25.06
C GLU A 672 4.05 7.29 -25.52
N ASN A 673 4.14 6.06 -25.00
CA ASN A 673 3.25 4.95 -25.32
C ASN A 673 2.73 4.25 -24.05
N MET A 674 2.16 5.01 -23.09
CA MET A 674 1.70 4.42 -21.83
C MET A 674 0.61 3.36 -22.03
N GLU A 675 0.86 2.21 -21.42
CA GLU A 675 -0.14 1.47 -20.67
C GLU A 675 0.38 1.27 -19.25
N ILE A 676 -0.44 1.62 -18.25
CA ILE A 676 -0.20 1.17 -16.87
C ILE A 676 -0.28 -0.34 -16.90
N ALA A 677 0.76 -0.99 -16.39
CA ALA A 677 0.88 -2.43 -16.30
C ALA A 677 0.98 -2.79 -14.81
N ASN A 678 0.08 -3.66 -14.36
CA ASN A 678 0.25 -4.34 -13.08
C ASN A 678 1.22 -5.49 -13.32
N GLU A 679 2.43 -5.33 -12.79
CA GLU A 679 3.50 -6.28 -12.97
C GLU A 679 3.48 -7.31 -11.86
N VAL A 680 3.65 -8.57 -12.25
CA VAL A 680 3.89 -9.66 -11.32
C VAL A 680 5.35 -10.04 -11.41
N GLN A 681 6.09 -9.85 -10.32
CA GLN A 681 7.42 -10.40 -10.14
C GLN A 681 7.30 -11.84 -9.68
N VAL A 682 7.88 -12.77 -10.44
CA VAL A 682 7.98 -14.18 -10.05
C VAL A 682 9.45 -14.55 -9.87
N ASP A 683 9.78 -15.18 -8.74
CA ASP A 683 11.12 -15.70 -8.49
C ASP A 683 11.45 -16.86 -9.45
N LYS A 684 12.63 -16.78 -10.07
CA LYS A 684 13.15 -17.74 -11.06
C LYS A 684 13.18 -19.19 -10.57
N HIS A 685 13.28 -19.43 -9.25
CA HIS A 685 13.30 -20.78 -8.67
C HIS A 685 11.95 -21.50 -8.78
N PHE A 686 10.83 -20.75 -8.88
CA PHE A 686 9.47 -21.33 -8.94
C PHE A 686 8.95 -21.56 -10.36
N LEU A 687 9.73 -21.22 -11.39
CA LEU A 687 9.41 -21.47 -12.79
C LEU A 687 9.81 -22.90 -13.18
N PRO A 688 8.87 -23.86 -13.32
CA PRO A 688 9.23 -25.25 -13.55
C PRO A 688 9.83 -25.45 -14.96
N LEU A 689 10.76 -26.39 -15.09
CA LEU A 689 11.38 -26.75 -16.37
C LEU A 689 10.53 -27.72 -17.22
N ALA A 690 9.24 -27.90 -16.92
CA ALA A 690 8.46 -29.08 -17.31
C ALA A 690 8.34 -29.34 -18.83
N LEU A 691 8.12 -28.32 -19.66
CA LEU A 691 8.14 -28.46 -21.14
C LEU A 691 9.53 -28.77 -21.72
N PHE A 692 10.60 -28.63 -20.93
CA PHE A 692 11.99 -28.75 -21.37
C PHE A 692 12.62 -30.10 -21.05
N PHE A 693 11.94 -30.93 -20.25
CA PHE A 693 12.37 -32.28 -19.98
C PHE A 693 12.22 -33.17 -21.22
N ASP A 694 11.14 -33.00 -21.99
CA ASP A 694 10.94 -33.71 -23.26
C ASP A 694 11.93 -33.26 -24.33
N ALA A 695 12.20 -31.95 -24.46
CA ALA A 695 13.22 -31.44 -25.39
C ALA A 695 14.64 -31.89 -25.01
N ARG A 696 15.00 -31.91 -23.71
CA ARG A 696 16.30 -32.37 -23.21
C ARG A 696 16.47 -33.89 -23.36
N LYS A 697 15.42 -34.67 -23.06
CA LYS A 697 15.39 -36.12 -23.32
C LYS A 697 15.56 -36.38 -24.81
N LEU A 698 14.75 -35.75 -25.66
CA LEU A 698 14.80 -35.88 -27.12
C LEU A 698 16.19 -35.50 -27.67
N ALA A 699 16.77 -34.40 -27.20
CA ALA A 699 18.13 -34.00 -27.57
C ALA A 699 19.15 -35.08 -27.19
N ARG A 700 19.07 -35.65 -25.98
CA ARG A 700 19.94 -36.76 -25.55
C ARG A 700 19.76 -38.00 -26.42
N TRP A 701 18.52 -38.41 -26.71
CA TRP A 701 18.23 -39.55 -27.57
C TRP A 701 18.76 -39.35 -28.99
N LEU A 702 18.56 -38.17 -29.58
CA LEU A 702 19.06 -37.83 -30.91
C LEU A 702 20.60 -37.78 -30.95
N THR A 703 21.25 -37.22 -29.93
CA THR A 703 22.72 -37.25 -29.83
C THR A 703 23.26 -38.67 -29.65
N ALA A 704 22.58 -39.51 -28.86
CA ALA A 704 22.96 -40.91 -28.67
C ALA A 704 22.82 -41.69 -29.98
N ALA A 705 21.71 -41.52 -30.70
CA ALA A 705 21.48 -42.14 -32.00
C ALA A 705 22.53 -41.72 -33.03
N ALA A 706 22.90 -40.44 -33.08
CA ALA A 706 23.95 -39.94 -33.96
C ALA A 706 25.34 -40.52 -33.61
N LEU A 707 25.66 -40.66 -32.33
CA LEU A 707 26.89 -41.30 -31.85
C LEU A 707 26.92 -42.79 -32.22
N THR A 708 25.83 -43.51 -32.03
CA THR A 708 25.73 -44.93 -32.41
C THR A 708 25.90 -45.13 -33.91
N ASP A 709 25.27 -44.30 -34.73
CA ASP A 709 25.44 -44.32 -36.19
C ASP A 709 26.87 -43.95 -36.61
N SER A 710 27.51 -43.00 -35.92
CA SER A 710 28.93 -42.64 -36.13
C SER A 710 29.88 -43.81 -35.84
N VAL A 711 29.66 -44.53 -34.73
CA VAL A 711 30.45 -45.71 -34.36
C VAL A 711 30.22 -46.85 -35.37
N ALA A 712 28.98 -47.09 -35.76
CA ALA A 712 28.63 -48.10 -36.76
C ALA A 712 29.30 -47.79 -38.12
N ASN A 713 29.33 -46.53 -38.53
CA ASN A 713 30.08 -46.09 -39.71
C ASN A 713 31.58 -46.35 -39.58
N LEU A 714 32.18 -46.04 -38.43
CA LEU A 714 33.62 -46.26 -38.20
C LEU A 714 33.99 -47.75 -38.35
N PHE A 715 33.20 -48.65 -37.78
CA PHE A 715 33.37 -50.10 -37.95
C PHE A 715 33.18 -50.52 -39.41
N TYR A 716 32.17 -49.98 -40.10
CA TYR A 716 31.92 -50.28 -41.51
C TYR A 716 33.07 -49.85 -42.42
N TYR A 717 33.59 -48.64 -42.23
CA TYR A 717 34.76 -48.12 -42.94
C TYR A 717 36.01 -48.97 -42.68
N SER A 718 36.25 -49.37 -41.42
CA SER A 718 37.39 -50.21 -41.03
C SER A 718 37.36 -51.61 -41.64
N HIS A 719 36.17 -52.16 -41.96
CA HIS A 719 36.02 -53.52 -42.48
C HIS A 719 35.88 -53.60 -44.01
N ARG A 720 35.26 -52.60 -44.67
CA ARG A 720 34.90 -52.67 -46.10
C ARG A 720 35.53 -51.60 -46.99
N GLY A 721 36.27 -50.64 -46.44
CA GLY A 721 37.06 -49.70 -47.25
C GLY A 721 36.23 -48.79 -48.18
N GLY A 722 35.06 -48.33 -47.73
CA GLY A 722 34.21 -47.41 -48.50
C GLY A 722 33.05 -46.83 -47.70
N GLY A 723 32.69 -45.57 -47.98
CA GLY A 723 31.69 -44.83 -47.21
C GLY A 723 30.24 -45.14 -47.56
N ASN A 724 29.43 -45.40 -46.53
CA ASN A 724 28.00 -45.59 -46.69
C ASN A 724 27.29 -44.23 -46.81
N LYS A 725 27.03 -43.79 -48.05
CA LYS A 725 26.36 -42.51 -48.33
C LYS A 725 24.99 -42.38 -47.64
N ALA A 726 24.24 -43.47 -47.48
CA ALA A 726 22.93 -43.43 -46.81
C ALA A 726 23.05 -43.17 -45.31
N SER A 727 24.08 -43.72 -44.66
CA SER A 727 24.34 -43.49 -43.24
C SER A 727 24.93 -42.10 -42.99
N LEU A 728 25.72 -41.54 -43.93
CA LEU A 728 26.14 -40.12 -43.86
C LEU A 728 24.94 -39.15 -43.94
N ILE A 729 23.93 -39.45 -44.76
CA ILE A 729 22.68 -38.66 -44.82
C ILE A 729 21.90 -38.79 -43.52
N LEU A 730 21.78 -40.00 -42.97
CA LEU A 730 21.10 -40.25 -41.69
C LEU A 730 21.79 -39.51 -40.53
N LEU A 731 23.13 -39.57 -40.46
CA LEU A 731 23.93 -38.84 -39.49
C LEU A 731 23.67 -37.33 -39.59
N PHE A 732 23.65 -36.78 -40.81
CA PHE A 732 23.38 -35.36 -41.02
C PHE A 732 21.97 -34.97 -40.54
N VAL A 733 20.95 -35.77 -40.85
CA VAL A 733 19.57 -35.53 -40.39
C VAL A 733 19.48 -35.61 -38.87
N LEU A 734 20.08 -36.63 -38.24
CA LEU A 734 20.08 -36.78 -36.78
C LEU A 734 20.85 -35.64 -36.10
N ALA A 735 21.96 -35.19 -36.68
CA ALA A 735 22.73 -34.06 -36.17
C ALA A 735 21.95 -32.74 -36.27
N VAL A 736 21.25 -32.49 -37.38
CA VAL A 736 20.39 -31.32 -37.55
C VAL A 736 19.22 -31.35 -36.57
N LEU A 737 18.56 -32.50 -36.39
CA LEU A 737 17.48 -32.65 -35.40
C LEU A 737 17.99 -32.49 -33.96
N ALA A 738 19.16 -33.03 -33.63
CA ALA A 738 19.80 -32.85 -32.34
C ALA A 738 20.15 -31.37 -32.09
N LEU A 739 20.70 -30.68 -33.10
CA LEU A 739 21.01 -29.26 -33.04
C LEU A 739 19.74 -28.42 -32.82
N LEU A 740 18.65 -28.71 -33.56
CA LEU A 740 17.36 -28.04 -33.38
C LEU A 740 16.78 -28.29 -31.99
N ALA A 741 16.90 -29.50 -31.46
CA ALA A 741 16.46 -29.85 -30.11
C ALA A 741 17.29 -29.15 -29.03
N TRP A 742 18.61 -29.06 -29.20
CA TRP A 742 19.52 -28.31 -28.33
C TRP A 742 19.28 -26.80 -28.40
N LEU A 743 19.01 -26.26 -29.59
CA LEU A 743 18.70 -24.85 -29.81
C LEU A 743 17.36 -24.49 -29.18
N ARG A 744 16.33 -25.33 -29.33
CA ARG A 744 15.08 -25.20 -28.57
C ARG A 744 15.34 -25.26 -27.06
N TYR A 745 16.08 -26.25 -26.56
CA TYR A 745 16.42 -26.35 -25.14
C TYR A 745 17.13 -25.09 -24.63
N TYR A 746 18.10 -24.55 -25.36
CA TYR A 746 18.84 -23.35 -24.96
C TYR A 746 17.98 -22.08 -25.01
N LEU A 747 17.14 -21.93 -26.05
CA LEU A 747 16.20 -20.81 -26.17
C LEU A 747 15.20 -20.76 -25.01
N TYR A 748 14.72 -21.92 -24.54
CA TYR A 748 13.68 -22.00 -23.52
C TYR A 748 14.16 -22.33 -22.09
N LYS A 749 15.45 -22.64 -21.90
CA LYS A 749 16.10 -22.67 -20.56
C LYS A 749 15.96 -21.32 -19.84
N SER A 750 15.85 -20.24 -20.62
CA SER A 750 15.66 -18.87 -20.14
C SER A 750 14.40 -18.74 -19.25
N PRO A 751 14.51 -18.28 -17.98
CA PRO A 751 13.34 -18.03 -17.12
C PRO A 751 12.34 -17.04 -17.74
N TYR A 752 12.82 -16.10 -18.57
CA TYR A 752 11.99 -15.13 -19.29
C TYR A 752 10.96 -15.78 -20.21
N LYS A 753 11.41 -16.72 -21.08
CA LYS A 753 10.48 -17.42 -21.97
C LYS A 753 9.54 -18.35 -21.20
N ARG A 754 9.95 -18.84 -20.03
CA ARG A 754 9.11 -19.68 -19.17
C ARG A 754 7.95 -18.87 -18.61
N LEU A 755 8.23 -17.70 -18.04
CA LEU A 755 7.19 -16.82 -17.51
C LEU A 755 6.24 -16.35 -18.63
N GLU A 756 6.76 -16.06 -19.83
CA GLU A 756 5.96 -15.66 -20.99
C GLU A 756 4.94 -16.74 -21.39
N VAL A 757 5.36 -18.01 -21.42
CA VAL A 757 4.49 -19.15 -21.72
C VAL A 757 3.42 -19.38 -20.65
N PHE A 758 3.74 -19.12 -19.37
CA PHE A 758 2.74 -19.17 -18.30
C PHE A 758 1.73 -18.04 -18.41
N GLY A 759 2.19 -16.81 -18.61
CA GLY A 759 1.30 -15.67 -18.79
C GLY A 759 0.40 -15.82 -20.01
N GLN A 760 0.90 -16.36 -21.13
CA GLN A 760 0.06 -16.65 -22.30
C GLN A 760 -1.05 -17.67 -22.00
N ALA A 761 -0.76 -18.73 -21.25
CA ALA A 761 -1.78 -19.71 -20.88
C ALA A 761 -2.82 -19.14 -19.91
N ILE A 762 -2.39 -18.33 -18.94
CA ILE A 762 -3.30 -17.64 -18.01
C ILE A 762 -4.16 -16.62 -18.76
N HIS A 763 -3.56 -15.82 -19.65
CA HIS A 763 -4.27 -14.89 -20.53
C HIS A 763 -5.32 -15.57 -21.38
N GLN A 764 -4.99 -16.71 -22.00
CA GLN A 764 -5.93 -17.45 -22.81
C GLN A 764 -7.05 -18.10 -21.99
N ALA A 765 -6.76 -18.54 -20.75
CA ALA A 765 -7.80 -19.01 -19.83
C ALA A 765 -8.78 -17.88 -19.44
N LEU A 766 -8.28 -16.66 -19.25
CA LEU A 766 -9.09 -15.47 -18.95
C LEU A 766 -9.93 -15.00 -20.14
N LEU A 767 -9.41 -15.10 -21.37
CA LEU A 767 -10.17 -14.83 -22.60
C LEU A 767 -11.32 -15.83 -22.78
N LEU A 768 -11.05 -17.12 -22.58
CA LEU A 768 -12.06 -18.17 -22.75
C LEU A 768 -13.16 -18.14 -21.67
N SER A 769 -12.85 -17.67 -20.46
CA SER A 769 -13.83 -17.47 -19.40
C SER A 769 -14.65 -16.17 -19.54
N GLY A 770 -14.39 -15.37 -20.58
CA GLY A 770 -15.07 -14.10 -20.85
C GLY A 770 -14.69 -12.98 -19.87
N GLN A 771 -13.59 -13.17 -19.13
CA GLN A 771 -13.10 -12.23 -18.12
C GLN A 771 -12.21 -11.13 -18.72
N ILE A 772 -11.58 -11.44 -19.85
CA ILE A 772 -10.98 -10.45 -20.75
C ILE A 772 -11.82 -10.44 -22.03
N GLN A 773 -12.32 -9.26 -22.41
CA GLN A 773 -13.17 -9.04 -23.57
C GLN A 773 -12.44 -8.24 -24.66
N THR A 774 -11.39 -7.51 -24.29
CA THR A 774 -10.60 -6.72 -25.24
C THR A 774 -9.77 -7.61 -26.17
N GLN A 775 -10.05 -7.54 -27.47
CA GLN A 775 -9.40 -8.36 -28.49
C GLN A 775 -7.93 -8.00 -28.76
N GLU A 776 -7.51 -6.77 -28.47
CA GLU A 776 -6.14 -6.28 -28.69
C GLU A 776 -5.22 -6.45 -27.45
N THR A 777 -5.36 -7.54 -26.71
CA THR A 777 -4.53 -7.82 -25.52
C THR A 777 -3.37 -8.77 -25.84
N ARG A 778 -2.17 -8.47 -25.33
CA ARG A 778 -0.94 -9.27 -25.50
C ARG A 778 -0.11 -9.31 -24.22
N ILE A 779 0.59 -10.40 -24.00
CA ILE A 779 1.51 -10.56 -22.87
C ILE A 779 2.89 -9.99 -23.21
N GLN A 780 3.48 -9.24 -22.28
CA GLN A 780 4.87 -8.80 -22.36
C GLN A 780 5.64 -9.22 -21.11
N VAL A 781 6.85 -9.74 -21.33
CA VAL A 781 7.80 -10.11 -20.28
C VAL A 781 9.03 -9.23 -20.41
N VAL A 782 9.36 -8.53 -19.34
CA VAL A 782 10.49 -7.60 -19.32
C VAL A 782 11.64 -8.17 -18.49
N ARG A 783 12.86 -7.91 -18.96
CA ARG A 783 14.08 -8.26 -18.22
C ARG A 783 14.37 -7.16 -17.22
N ASP A 784 14.14 -7.43 -15.94
CA ASP A 784 14.71 -6.60 -14.90
C ASP A 784 16.17 -7.00 -14.68
N ARG A 785 17.10 -6.17 -15.17
CA ARG A 785 18.57 -6.26 -15.03
C ARG A 785 19.22 -7.62 -15.32
N LYS A 786 20.57 -7.66 -15.38
CA LYS A 786 21.32 -8.91 -15.59
C LYS A 786 21.41 -9.79 -14.33
N ASP A 787 21.17 -9.20 -13.16
CA ASP A 787 21.39 -9.82 -11.84
C ASP A 787 20.13 -9.94 -10.95
N ALA A 788 18.92 -9.57 -11.43
CA ALA A 788 17.72 -9.69 -10.60
C ALA A 788 17.31 -11.17 -10.45
N ILE A 789 16.86 -11.57 -9.26
CA ILE A 789 16.35 -12.93 -8.98
C ILE A 789 14.94 -13.12 -9.58
N ASN A 790 14.26 -12.03 -9.93
CA ASN A 790 12.86 -12.02 -10.36
C ASN A 790 12.72 -11.77 -11.87
N THR A 791 11.58 -12.17 -12.43
CA THR A 791 11.19 -11.90 -13.82
C THR A 791 9.83 -11.18 -13.85
N LEU A 792 9.69 -10.14 -14.67
CA LEU A 792 8.49 -9.29 -14.75
C LEU A 792 7.57 -9.71 -15.89
N ILE A 793 6.26 -9.73 -15.62
CA ILE A 793 5.22 -9.97 -16.63
C ILE A 793 4.01 -9.08 -16.43
N TYR A 794 3.45 -8.60 -17.53
CA TYR A 794 2.22 -7.82 -17.53
C TYR A 794 1.37 -8.04 -18.78
N LEU A 795 0.11 -7.63 -18.68
CA LEU A 795 -0.84 -7.57 -19.78
C LEU A 795 -0.76 -6.18 -20.45
N LYS A 796 -0.50 -6.19 -21.75
CA LYS A 796 -0.54 -5.04 -22.63
C LYS A 796 -1.84 -5.10 -23.45
N GLY A 797 -2.45 -3.97 -23.73
CA GLY A 797 -3.84 -3.83 -24.12
C GLY A 797 -4.79 -4.04 -22.94
N GLY A 798 -6.07 -3.76 -23.19
CA GLY A 798 -7.15 -4.07 -22.25
C GLY A 798 -7.40 -3.00 -21.19
N THR A 799 -8.54 -3.13 -20.51
CA THR A 799 -8.94 -2.24 -19.42
C THR A 799 -8.07 -2.47 -18.18
N MET A 800 -8.02 -1.51 -17.26
CA MET A 800 -7.24 -1.68 -16.01
C MET A 800 -7.74 -2.86 -15.18
N ARG A 801 -9.05 -3.14 -15.20
CA ARG A 801 -9.62 -4.33 -14.57
C ARG A 801 -9.07 -5.62 -15.19
N GLU A 802 -8.95 -5.69 -16.52
CA GLU A 802 -8.39 -6.87 -17.19
C GLU A 802 -6.91 -7.07 -16.82
N LYS A 803 -6.16 -5.98 -16.65
CA LYS A 803 -4.76 -6.02 -16.23
C LYS A 803 -4.60 -6.41 -14.76
N GLU A 804 -5.43 -5.87 -13.88
CA GLU A 804 -5.50 -6.27 -12.47
C GLU A 804 -5.90 -7.74 -12.33
N LEU A 805 -6.93 -8.17 -13.05
CA LEU A 805 -7.38 -9.55 -13.02
C LEU A 805 -6.30 -10.52 -13.52
N PHE A 806 -5.59 -10.16 -14.58
CA PHE A 806 -4.42 -10.91 -15.04
C PHE A 806 -3.34 -10.97 -13.97
N SER A 807 -2.97 -9.83 -13.39
CA SER A 807 -1.98 -9.73 -12.31
C SER A 807 -2.37 -10.58 -11.10
N GLN A 808 -3.58 -10.43 -10.58
CA GLN A 808 -4.11 -11.20 -9.46
C GLN A 808 -4.11 -12.70 -9.76
N THR A 809 -4.56 -13.11 -10.95
CA THR A 809 -4.55 -14.52 -11.35
C THR A 809 -3.13 -15.09 -11.38
N MET A 810 -2.16 -14.31 -11.86
CA MET A 810 -0.74 -14.67 -11.86
C MET A 810 -0.18 -14.78 -10.43
N ILE A 811 -0.48 -13.84 -9.53
CA ILE A 811 -0.10 -13.91 -8.11
C ILE A 811 -0.65 -15.17 -7.48
N GLU A 812 -1.96 -15.37 -7.57
CA GLU A 812 -2.65 -16.48 -6.93
C GLU A 812 -2.14 -17.82 -7.45
N PHE A 813 -1.80 -17.91 -8.73
CA PHE A 813 -1.25 -19.13 -9.33
C PHE A 813 0.11 -19.52 -8.72
N PHE A 814 0.99 -18.54 -8.48
CA PHE A 814 2.33 -18.76 -7.91
C PHE A 814 2.37 -18.63 -6.38
N ALA A 815 1.27 -18.22 -5.74
CA ALA A 815 1.15 -18.07 -4.31
C ALA A 815 1.41 -19.39 -3.54
N PRO A 816 1.86 -19.32 -2.28
CA PRO A 816 1.91 -20.49 -1.41
C PRO A 816 0.52 -21.12 -1.26
N ILE A 817 0.50 -22.45 -1.18
CA ILE A 817 -0.76 -23.19 -1.00
C ILE A 817 -1.17 -23.10 0.47
N GLU A 818 -2.34 -22.52 0.69
CA GLU A 818 -3.04 -22.40 1.96
C GLU A 818 -4.38 -23.12 1.83
N ASN A 819 -5.52 -22.46 1.70
CA ASN A 819 -6.84 -23.12 1.71
C ASN A 819 -7.57 -23.17 0.36
N GLN A 820 -6.81 -23.36 -0.73
CA GLN A 820 -7.41 -23.41 -2.06
C GLN A 820 -8.31 -24.64 -2.21
N ARG A 821 -9.48 -24.45 -2.83
CA ARG A 821 -10.46 -25.51 -3.09
C ARG A 821 -9.98 -26.53 -4.13
N TYR A 822 -9.11 -26.07 -5.03
CA TYR A 822 -8.47 -26.89 -6.04
C TYR A 822 -6.97 -26.55 -6.11
N ILE A 823 -6.15 -27.57 -6.31
CA ILE A 823 -4.70 -27.42 -6.53
C ILE A 823 -4.25 -28.29 -7.70
N LEU A 824 -3.14 -27.90 -8.31
CA LEU A 824 -2.46 -28.67 -9.34
C LEU A 824 -1.32 -29.47 -8.73
N LYS A 825 -1.28 -30.78 -9.00
CA LYS A 825 -0.21 -31.69 -8.56
C LYS A 825 0.54 -32.26 -9.77
N ALA A 826 1.88 -32.24 -9.73
CA ALA A 826 2.70 -32.87 -10.78
C ALA A 826 2.55 -34.41 -10.76
N GLN A 827 2.42 -35.04 -11.93
CA GLN A 827 2.36 -36.50 -12.05
C GLN A 827 3.72 -37.19 -11.83
N GLU A 828 4.83 -36.52 -12.17
CA GLU A 828 6.18 -37.05 -12.05
C GLU A 828 7.05 -36.12 -11.19
N LYS A 829 7.90 -36.72 -10.33
CA LYS A 829 8.79 -35.98 -9.45
C LYS A 829 10.11 -35.67 -10.17
N VAL A 830 10.28 -34.42 -10.59
CA VAL A 830 11.48 -33.94 -11.26
C VAL A 830 12.23 -32.98 -10.34
N SER A 831 13.56 -33.10 -10.28
CA SER A 831 14.46 -32.36 -9.36
C SER A 831 14.31 -30.83 -9.40
N ASP A 832 13.78 -30.27 -10.49
CA ASP A 832 13.71 -28.81 -10.75
C ASP A 832 12.27 -28.36 -11.08
N GLN A 833 11.26 -29.05 -10.55
CA GLN A 833 9.85 -28.78 -10.83
C GLN A 833 9.08 -28.50 -9.54
N THR A 834 8.36 -27.37 -9.50
CA THR A 834 7.41 -27.07 -8.44
C THR A 834 6.31 -28.14 -8.45
N GLU A 835 6.24 -28.91 -7.36
CA GLU A 835 5.35 -30.09 -7.24
C GLU A 835 3.88 -29.70 -7.19
N TYR A 836 3.58 -28.46 -6.77
CA TYR A 836 2.24 -27.94 -6.59
C TYR A 836 2.06 -26.50 -7.06
N PHE A 837 0.92 -26.22 -7.70
CA PHE A 837 0.44 -24.86 -8.00
C PHE A 837 -0.98 -24.65 -7.46
N ALA A 838 -1.28 -23.42 -7.07
CA ALA A 838 -2.63 -23.04 -6.70
C ALA A 838 -3.50 -22.84 -7.95
N VAL A 839 -4.77 -23.23 -7.85
CA VAL A 839 -5.78 -22.80 -8.82
C VAL A 839 -6.30 -21.44 -8.35
N PRO A 840 -6.24 -20.38 -9.17
CA PRO A 840 -6.72 -19.06 -8.79
C PRO A 840 -8.21 -19.09 -8.41
N SER A 841 -8.58 -18.26 -7.43
CA SER A 841 -9.91 -18.13 -6.86
C SER A 841 -10.99 -17.83 -7.91
N LEU A 842 -10.61 -17.12 -8.98
CA LEU A 842 -11.47 -16.84 -10.12
C LEU A 842 -12.03 -18.12 -10.78
N PHE A 843 -11.25 -19.21 -10.77
CA PHE A 843 -11.59 -20.47 -11.41
C PHE A 843 -11.99 -21.57 -10.40
N ASP A 844 -12.00 -21.30 -9.10
CA ASP A 844 -12.19 -22.33 -8.07
C ASP A 844 -13.67 -22.56 -7.69
N LYS A 845 -14.58 -21.70 -8.16
CA LYS A 845 -16.00 -21.72 -7.77
C LYS A 845 -16.76 -22.92 -8.33
N ARG A 846 -16.55 -23.26 -9.60
CA ARG A 846 -17.16 -24.42 -10.28
C ARG A 846 -16.09 -25.38 -10.77
N LYS A 847 -16.38 -26.68 -10.70
CA LYS A 847 -15.46 -27.72 -11.16
C LYS A 847 -15.12 -27.57 -12.65
N GLU A 848 -16.11 -27.19 -13.44
CA GLU A 848 -15.97 -26.95 -14.90
C GLU A 848 -14.97 -25.82 -15.19
N ASP A 849 -15.06 -24.70 -14.46
CA ASP A 849 -14.14 -23.56 -14.61
C ASP A 849 -12.70 -23.96 -14.23
N ALA A 850 -12.55 -24.69 -13.13
CA ALA A 850 -11.24 -25.21 -12.70
C ALA A 850 -10.65 -26.17 -13.75
N GLN A 851 -11.46 -27.05 -14.34
CA GLN A 851 -11.02 -27.96 -15.40
C GLN A 851 -10.61 -27.20 -16.66
N ALA A 852 -11.42 -26.23 -17.10
CA ALA A 852 -11.12 -25.41 -18.27
C ALA A 852 -9.82 -24.61 -18.10
N PHE A 853 -9.60 -24.03 -16.91
CA PHE A 853 -8.33 -23.38 -16.58
C PHE A 853 -7.16 -24.36 -16.69
N VAL A 854 -7.27 -25.54 -16.07
CA VAL A 854 -6.21 -26.54 -16.09
C VAL A 854 -5.92 -27.07 -17.49
N GLU A 855 -6.91 -27.21 -18.37
CA GLU A 855 -6.69 -27.62 -19.75
C GLU A 855 -5.82 -26.62 -20.52
N GLN A 856 -5.98 -25.32 -20.29
CA GLN A 856 -5.10 -24.31 -20.89
C GLN A 856 -3.70 -24.33 -20.26
N ILE A 857 -3.64 -24.40 -18.94
CA ILE A 857 -2.36 -24.41 -18.20
C ILE A 857 -1.54 -25.67 -18.51
N ARG A 858 -2.16 -26.83 -18.71
CA ARG A 858 -1.50 -28.09 -19.09
C ARG A 858 -0.72 -27.98 -20.40
N LYS A 859 -1.16 -27.13 -21.34
CA LYS A 859 -0.42 -26.86 -22.58
C LYS A 859 0.95 -26.23 -22.30
N SER A 860 1.07 -25.51 -21.18
CA SER A 860 2.29 -24.81 -20.74
C SER A 860 3.07 -25.52 -19.63
N LEU A 861 2.41 -26.28 -18.74
CA LEU A 861 3.01 -26.95 -17.58
C LEU A 861 3.32 -28.44 -17.79
N GLY A 862 2.76 -29.07 -18.82
CA GLY A 862 2.83 -30.53 -18.98
C GLY A 862 1.81 -31.27 -18.09
N LYS A 863 2.16 -32.49 -17.65
CA LYS A 863 1.23 -33.40 -16.96
C LYS A 863 1.03 -33.04 -15.47
N TYR A 864 -0.01 -32.24 -15.21
CA TYR A 864 -0.49 -31.93 -13.87
C TYR A 864 -1.93 -32.40 -13.68
N ASP A 865 -2.26 -32.92 -12.51
CA ASP A 865 -3.61 -33.31 -12.14
C ASP A 865 -4.29 -32.28 -11.27
N LEU A 866 -5.57 -32.04 -11.56
CA LEU A 866 -6.45 -31.21 -10.76
C LEU A 866 -6.91 -32.02 -9.55
N VAL A 867 -6.52 -31.59 -8.36
CA VAL A 867 -6.88 -32.22 -7.09
C VAL A 867 -7.93 -31.37 -6.39
N TYR A 868 -9.07 -31.97 -6.08
CA TYR A 868 -10.09 -31.34 -5.24
C TYR A 868 -9.74 -31.54 -3.78
N THR A 869 -9.49 -30.45 -3.06
CA THR A 869 -8.83 -30.49 -1.75
C THR A 869 -9.77 -30.78 -0.58
N ARG A 870 -11.08 -30.87 -0.84
CA ARG A 870 -12.09 -31.13 0.21
C ARG A 870 -12.43 -32.62 0.38
N SER A 871 -11.93 -33.52 -0.47
CA SER A 871 -12.03 -34.98 -0.29
C SER A 871 -10.94 -35.50 0.65
N ALA A 872 -11.13 -36.66 1.28
CA ALA A 872 -10.14 -37.25 2.19
C ALA A 872 -8.75 -37.40 1.54
N GLU A 873 -8.69 -37.94 0.31
CA GLU A 873 -7.44 -38.06 -0.46
C GLU A 873 -6.87 -36.69 -0.84
N GLY A 874 -7.73 -35.72 -1.20
CA GLY A 874 -7.31 -34.38 -1.59
C GLY A 874 -6.79 -33.53 -0.44
N ARG A 875 -7.29 -33.74 0.78
CA ARG A 875 -6.83 -33.06 2.01
C ARG A 875 -5.39 -33.46 2.36
N ALA A 876 -5.05 -34.74 2.22
CA ALA A 876 -3.68 -35.22 2.42
C ALA A 876 -2.70 -34.55 1.43
N ILE A 877 -3.12 -34.38 0.17
CA ILE A 877 -2.32 -33.71 -0.86
C ILE A 877 -2.21 -32.20 -0.61
N LEU A 878 -3.32 -31.54 -0.24
CA LEU A 878 -3.32 -30.12 0.13
C LEU A 878 -2.32 -29.85 1.24
N LEU A 879 -2.24 -30.77 2.19
CA LEU A 879 -1.43 -30.55 3.36
C LEU A 879 0.06 -30.82 3.14
N ASP A 880 0.43 -31.84 2.36
CA ASP A 880 1.80 -31.99 1.84
C ASP A 880 2.23 -30.74 1.04
N ALA A 881 1.31 -30.14 0.27
CA ALA A 881 1.56 -28.89 -0.44
C ALA A 881 1.75 -27.68 0.50
N ARG A 882 0.93 -27.55 1.54
CA ARG A 882 1.05 -26.52 2.60
C ARG A 882 2.37 -26.60 3.33
N ILE A 883 2.83 -27.80 3.67
CA ILE A 883 4.07 -27.97 4.43
C ILE A 883 5.30 -27.63 3.59
N LYS A 884 5.30 -28.00 2.31
CA LYS A 884 6.32 -27.55 1.36
C LYS A 884 6.27 -26.04 1.10
N ALA A 885 5.09 -25.42 1.23
CA ALA A 885 4.94 -23.97 1.19
C ALA A 885 5.48 -23.29 2.46
N LEU A 886 5.14 -23.81 3.65
CA LEU A 886 5.60 -23.33 4.96
C LEU A 886 7.12 -23.47 5.15
N ALA A 887 7.73 -24.53 4.63
CA ALA A 887 9.18 -24.72 4.65
C ALA A 887 9.93 -23.73 3.73
N ASN A 888 9.26 -23.21 2.71
CA ASN A 888 9.83 -22.28 1.71
C ASN A 888 9.27 -20.87 1.91
N LYS A 889 9.28 -20.36 3.15
CA LYS A 889 8.65 -19.12 3.66
C LYS A 889 9.19 -17.80 3.04
N GLN A 890 9.42 -17.78 1.73
CA GLN A 890 9.64 -16.58 0.90
C GLN A 890 8.35 -16.28 0.11
N GLU A 891 7.95 -15.01 0.06
CA GLU A 891 6.85 -14.55 -0.80
C GLU A 891 7.20 -14.89 -2.26
N ARG A 892 6.41 -15.76 -2.89
CA ARG A 892 6.70 -16.32 -4.22
C ARG A 892 6.41 -15.35 -5.36
N THR A 893 5.67 -14.28 -5.05
CA THR A 893 5.20 -13.26 -6.00
C THR A 893 5.08 -11.91 -5.33
N PHE A 894 5.50 -10.86 -6.04
CA PHE A 894 5.26 -9.48 -5.65
C PHE A 894 4.53 -8.74 -6.77
N THR A 895 3.58 -7.88 -6.41
CA THR A 895 2.93 -6.96 -7.35
C THR A 895 3.58 -5.60 -7.33
N LYS A 896 3.85 -5.06 -8.51
CA LYS A 896 4.31 -3.68 -8.69
C LYS A 896 3.47 -2.99 -9.76
N LYS A 897 3.31 -1.68 -9.64
CA LYS A 897 2.87 -0.83 -10.75
C LYS A 897 4.12 -0.17 -11.31
N GLN A 898 4.48 -0.47 -12.55
CA GLN A 898 5.59 0.19 -13.24
C GLN A 898 5.07 0.87 -14.50
N VAL A 899 5.65 2.01 -14.85
CA VAL A 899 5.30 2.71 -16.08
C VAL A 899 6.37 2.45 -17.12
N MET A 900 5.99 1.84 -18.25
CA MET A 900 6.92 1.27 -19.23
C MET A 900 6.89 1.96 -20.59
N SER A 901 8.06 1.97 -21.27
CA SER A 901 8.21 2.39 -22.68
C SER A 901 8.24 1.21 -23.64
N ASN A 902 8.01 1.50 -24.92
CA ASN A 902 8.32 0.64 -26.05
C ASN A 902 9.81 0.59 -26.42
N LEU A 903 10.65 1.48 -25.89
CA LEU A 903 12.07 1.51 -26.21
C LEU A 903 12.85 0.55 -25.29
N LYS A 904 13.35 -0.51 -25.94
CA LYS A 904 14.08 -1.66 -25.39
C LYS A 904 15.33 -1.32 -24.59
#